data_AF-A0BE21-F1
#
_entry.id   AF-A0BE21-F1
#
_cell.length_a   1.000
_cell.length_b   1.000
_cell.length_c   1.000
_cell.angle_alpha   90.00
_cell.angle_beta   90.00
_cell.angle_gamma   90.00
#
_symmetry.space_group_name_H-M   'P 1'
#
loop_
_entity.id
_entity.type
_entity.pdbx_description
1 polymer ?
#
loop_
_entity_poly.entity_id
_entity_poly.type
_entity_poly.pdbx_seq_one_letter_code
_entity_poly.pdbx_strand_id
1 'polypeptide(L)'
;MHLFSHDEINLLEAAQDGKLEFINKQLISLTSKQLQDACKKTDYYGRNALHYVNGLLKQAAYRGHYDVVEYFLDLQRNRNYEQGNTALMLACVRGYNQDISTLKQGSKFAICALLLDRGASLQEFKKHGINNPLHWTCYFGDLKTTKLLMSVEPSLMMYSNDKDQFPVDLALMAGKELDDRVEDEKVLEFMIMKFLAQNLDNDEHKRRLELSSDEHESYRQLQYINLNFKSTKQLTQVGLRYLFWASTLGRLDLVEPLINQRYSPFEPSYKGRSALHAAVYHNRKELVEYYLESEAVKEFRTENVINRMTKDKPQTALHVAVEKAHIDIVKTLIKKGADPNQYNFRNQRAFDQSRLIEIKHLKRQFMNHLQKNYLRSGYNHVLVGWERSKNQLLEQQFYNIQQKKNVEKGMFKYLPIESIDKQYTYYCLKVDEKLKNLIADETKMMIYNSREGYLCPFNITIQEEFENFHHVHDQQILQTLLYDEFDIDQFINDGLLIEQYPVHDEEEKELILKFWRNERFHILFEPFQLKKSQNRTFSALSSYFGAEVGFFFVFLCFFTTWLFLPAIPGLLIGIFDFVGEDSVYAITPIYTLCMAVWATIFFEFWKRKQSETMYNFDMHVAKEQRRRIPQYKGAFIIEDVTHTIEIMDTRNVQWKYFKSNTPLVFLAIIIIGGEQFGYYYLKQINEGDQLYDSLWACVLAFSILFTNEIFSILAKHTLVYENHQYQDERENVYILKVFAFTFLNSFGRLFYRSIIKPDSEELDLLSMSFTITWSVVHLIRYTLYPLISFTFIRIKFKWDFNKYKQSNSKQIAAVQRVSIYDTETSAINKQSDKGQSSIYFLSQLELNRRMIDPPNHVEQFTYFIIQFCMATMFSAGSQIIPIAILIFNILNIEGLLYGYRKFVKRPLATPKKSIGVWNDILQLVGYIGIVSNCLSIYQANQKQLNSLIGEDSNSSNDSNNLGLRNFLFLIVAEHIVIGIKFVIEGVIPDEPEWVEMVLKREEFQSEKNKLKQGEHSKTYEIKTKKE
;
A
#
# COMPACT_ATOMS: atom_id res chain seq x y z
N MET A 1 -25.09 29.04 22.34
CA MET A 1 -24.89 28.88 23.80
C MET A 1 -25.90 29.69 24.65
N HIS A 2 -27.07 30.09 24.12
CA HIS A 2 -28.15 30.74 24.89
C HIS A 2 -29.50 30.13 24.51
N LEU A 3 -29.78 28.91 24.96
CA LEU A 3 -31.02 28.19 24.59
C LEU A 3 -31.65 27.41 25.76
N PHE A 4 -31.20 27.60 27.01
CA PHE A 4 -31.82 27.01 28.20
C PHE A 4 -32.33 28.13 29.12
N SER A 5 -33.54 27.99 29.65
CA SER A 5 -34.03 28.90 30.69
C SER A 5 -33.18 28.73 31.96
N HIS A 6 -33.01 29.79 32.76
CA HIS A 6 -32.16 29.76 33.97
C HIS A 6 -32.61 28.66 34.96
N ASP A 7 -33.90 28.35 34.97
CA ASP A 7 -34.49 27.30 35.80
C ASP A 7 -34.20 25.87 35.28
N GLU A 8 -34.07 25.67 33.95
CA GLU A 8 -33.67 24.39 33.35
C GLU A 8 -32.22 24.03 33.68
N ILE A 9 -31.31 25.01 33.67
CA ILE A 9 -29.91 24.81 34.05
C ILE A 9 -29.83 24.43 35.54
N ASN A 10 -30.58 25.11 36.40
CA ASN A 10 -30.62 24.82 37.85
C ASN A 10 -31.17 23.41 38.15
N LEU A 11 -32.19 22.93 37.42
CA LEU A 11 -32.70 21.57 37.54
C LEU A 11 -31.70 20.52 37.05
N LEU A 12 -31.02 20.78 35.93
CA LEU A 12 -29.96 19.91 35.41
C LEU A 12 -28.77 19.83 36.36
N GLU A 13 -28.33 20.95 36.93
CA GLU A 13 -27.29 21.00 37.96
C GLU A 13 -27.73 20.29 39.23
N ALA A 14 -28.99 20.46 39.67
CA ALA A 14 -29.51 19.75 40.84
C ALA A 14 -29.62 18.23 40.64
N ALA A 15 -29.99 17.76 39.44
CA ALA A 15 -29.98 16.34 39.08
C ALA A 15 -28.55 15.80 38.91
N GLN A 16 -27.59 16.62 38.48
CA GLN A 16 -26.17 16.28 38.50
C GLN A 16 -25.64 16.10 39.92
N ASP A 17 -26.08 16.95 40.85
CA ASP A 17 -25.66 16.96 42.24
C ASP A 17 -26.42 15.97 43.14
N GLY A 18 -27.46 15.31 42.62
CA GLY A 18 -28.28 14.36 43.41
C GLY A 18 -29.18 15.03 44.45
N LYS A 19 -29.50 16.32 44.29
CA LYS A 19 -30.29 17.12 45.27
C LYS A 19 -31.79 16.87 45.14
N LEU A 20 -32.26 15.70 45.59
CA LEU A 20 -33.66 15.28 45.51
C LEU A 20 -34.63 16.30 46.15
N GLU A 21 -34.28 16.87 47.31
CA GLU A 21 -35.15 17.86 47.98
C GLU A 21 -35.36 19.14 47.18
N PHE A 22 -34.34 19.58 46.44
CA PHE A 22 -34.42 20.77 45.59
C PHE A 22 -35.28 20.49 44.35
N ILE A 23 -35.06 19.34 43.72
CA ILE A 23 -35.88 18.84 42.59
C ILE A 23 -37.35 18.72 43.01
N ASN A 24 -37.61 18.17 44.20
CA ASN A 24 -38.97 18.08 44.75
C ASN A 24 -39.57 19.46 45.02
N LYS A 25 -38.84 20.41 45.62
CA LYS A 25 -39.34 21.77 45.87
C LYS A 25 -39.68 22.53 44.58
N GLN A 26 -38.86 22.41 43.53
CA GLN A 26 -39.15 23.02 42.22
C GLN A 26 -40.27 22.32 41.45
N LEU A 27 -40.42 20.99 41.56
CA LEU A 27 -41.52 20.28 40.92
C LEU A 27 -42.86 20.49 41.67
N ILE A 28 -42.83 20.67 42.99
CA ILE A 28 -44.01 21.00 43.80
C ILE A 28 -44.49 22.44 43.54
N SER A 29 -43.58 23.38 43.25
CA SER A 29 -43.98 24.75 42.87
C SER A 29 -44.67 24.80 41.50
N LEU A 30 -44.37 23.85 40.62
CA LEU A 30 -45.10 23.59 39.37
C LEU A 30 -46.37 22.77 39.68
N THR A 31 -47.42 23.42 40.17
CA THR A 31 -48.70 22.78 40.54
C THR A 31 -49.21 21.78 39.48
N SER A 32 -49.84 20.69 39.94
CA SER A 32 -50.29 19.53 39.14
C SER A 32 -51.10 19.85 37.88
N LYS A 33 -51.75 21.02 37.81
CA LYS A 33 -52.48 21.51 36.63
C LYS A 33 -51.56 22.12 35.56
N GLN A 34 -50.52 22.86 35.96
CA GLN A 34 -49.55 23.44 35.04
C GLN A 34 -48.61 22.38 34.46
N LEU A 35 -48.27 21.35 35.23
CA LEU A 35 -47.45 20.23 34.76
C LEU A 35 -48.23 19.38 33.74
N GLN A 36 -49.54 19.16 33.95
CA GLN A 36 -50.40 18.50 32.97
C GLN A 36 -50.60 19.32 31.67
N ASP A 37 -50.66 20.65 31.76
CA ASP A 37 -50.73 21.53 30.57
C ASP A 37 -49.37 21.72 29.87
N ALA A 38 -48.26 21.72 30.61
CA ALA A 38 -46.90 21.75 30.06
C ALA A 38 -46.54 20.43 29.36
N CYS A 39 -47.06 19.29 29.85
CA CYS A 39 -46.95 18.00 29.17
C CYS A 39 -47.78 17.91 27.87
N LYS A 40 -48.78 18.80 27.69
CA LYS A 40 -49.57 18.91 26.45
C LYS A 40 -49.01 19.93 25.46
N LYS A 41 -48.27 20.94 25.94
CA LYS A 41 -47.62 21.93 25.07
C LYS A 41 -46.34 21.34 24.47
N THR A 42 -46.24 21.42 23.15
CA THR A 42 -45.02 21.11 22.41
C THR A 42 -44.32 22.41 22.03
N ASP A 43 -42.99 22.44 22.10
CA ASP A 43 -42.19 23.52 21.54
C ASP A 43 -42.26 23.53 19.99
N TYR A 44 -41.60 24.50 19.35
CA TYR A 44 -41.54 24.64 17.87
C TYR A 44 -41.05 23.36 17.15
N TYR A 45 -40.39 22.45 17.88
CA TYR A 45 -39.85 21.18 17.37
C TYR A 45 -40.69 19.95 17.78
N GLY A 46 -41.87 20.14 18.39
CA GLY A 46 -42.77 19.03 18.77
C GLY A 46 -42.45 18.35 20.10
N ARG A 47 -41.57 18.91 20.93
CA ARG A 47 -41.06 18.31 22.19
C ARG A 47 -41.85 18.83 23.39
N ASN A 48 -42.25 17.93 24.29
CA ASN A 48 -43.05 18.23 25.48
C ASN A 48 -42.19 18.39 26.75
N ALA A 49 -42.76 18.90 27.85
CA ALA A 49 -42.05 19.02 29.14
C ALA A 49 -41.43 17.69 29.64
N LEU A 50 -42.00 16.54 29.26
CA LEU A 50 -41.44 15.22 29.53
C LEU A 50 -40.09 14.98 28.85
N HIS A 51 -39.85 15.59 27.68
CA HIS A 51 -38.56 15.50 26.97
C HIS A 51 -37.40 16.01 27.81
N TYR A 52 -37.63 17.05 28.62
CA TYR A 52 -36.63 17.64 29.50
C TYR A 52 -36.39 16.79 30.77
N VAL A 53 -37.45 16.20 31.33
CA VAL A 53 -37.35 15.20 32.41
C VAL A 53 -36.50 13.99 32.00
N ASN A 54 -36.56 13.61 30.72
CA ASN A 54 -35.76 12.51 30.18
C ASN A 54 -34.25 12.84 30.08
N GLY A 55 -33.89 14.12 29.96
CA GLY A 55 -32.50 14.58 30.09
C GLY A 55 -31.97 14.40 31.52
N LEU A 56 -32.81 14.75 32.51
CA LEU A 56 -32.50 14.64 33.94
C LEU A 56 -32.32 13.18 34.38
N LEU A 57 -33.21 12.28 33.95
CA LEU A 57 -33.12 10.84 34.24
C LEU A 57 -31.81 10.23 33.71
N LYS A 58 -31.45 10.53 32.45
CA LYS A 58 -30.22 10.03 31.82
C LYS A 58 -28.97 10.49 32.57
N GLN A 59 -28.96 11.74 33.02
CA GLN A 59 -27.84 12.33 33.72
C GLN A 59 -27.71 11.83 35.17
N ALA A 60 -28.84 11.65 35.87
CA ALA A 60 -28.89 11.03 37.19
C ALA A 60 -28.43 9.55 37.15
N ALA A 61 -28.87 8.80 36.14
CA ALA A 61 -28.44 7.41 35.92
C ALA A 61 -26.93 7.31 35.63
N TYR A 62 -26.40 8.21 34.78
CA TYR A 62 -24.97 8.30 34.49
C TYR A 62 -24.12 8.62 35.74
N ARG A 63 -24.61 9.49 36.63
CA ARG A 63 -23.91 9.88 37.87
C ARG A 63 -24.12 8.90 39.03
N GLY A 64 -25.12 8.02 38.95
CA GLY A 64 -25.36 6.99 39.96
C GLY A 64 -26.22 7.43 41.15
N HIS A 65 -27.13 8.39 40.95
CA HIS A 65 -28.04 8.89 41.99
C HIS A 65 -29.32 8.06 42.07
N TYR A 66 -29.33 7.02 42.88
CA TYR A 66 -30.43 6.05 42.98
C TYR A 66 -31.78 6.71 43.28
N ASP A 67 -31.84 7.53 44.35
CA ASP A 67 -33.08 8.12 44.84
C ASP A 67 -33.75 9.06 43.81
N VAL A 68 -32.93 9.76 43.02
CA VAL A 68 -33.40 10.66 41.95
C VAL A 68 -33.93 9.85 40.76
N VAL A 69 -33.25 8.75 40.40
CA VAL A 69 -33.69 7.85 39.33
C VAL A 69 -34.99 7.15 39.70
N GLU A 70 -35.11 6.64 40.93
CA GLU A 70 -36.32 6.02 41.45
C GLU A 70 -37.51 6.99 41.40
N TYR A 71 -37.32 8.22 41.89
CA TYR A 71 -38.35 9.25 41.86
C TYR A 71 -38.83 9.59 40.44
N PHE A 72 -37.90 9.77 39.49
CA PHE A 72 -38.27 10.05 38.11
C PHE A 72 -38.97 8.88 37.41
N LEU A 73 -38.63 7.64 37.76
CA LEU A 73 -39.31 6.45 37.23
C LEU A 73 -40.70 6.25 37.84
N ASP A 74 -40.92 6.62 39.10
CA ASP A 74 -42.25 6.60 39.73
C ASP A 74 -43.20 7.65 39.14
N LEU A 75 -42.69 8.82 38.74
CA LEU A 75 -43.43 9.83 37.96
C LEU A 75 -43.88 9.32 36.58
N GLN A 76 -43.21 8.28 36.07
CA GLN A 76 -43.23 7.85 34.68
C GLN A 76 -44.09 6.58 34.42
N ARG A 77 -44.82 6.09 35.42
CA ARG A 77 -45.51 4.77 35.44
C ARG A 77 -46.45 4.38 34.28
N ASN A 78 -46.78 5.23 33.30
CA ASN A 78 -47.91 4.99 32.38
C ASN A 78 -47.64 4.96 30.85
N ARG A 79 -46.40 4.97 30.32
CA ARG A 79 -46.20 4.90 28.84
C ARG A 79 -44.99 4.06 28.40
N ASN A 80 -45.16 3.31 27.31
CA ASN A 80 -44.19 2.36 26.73
C ASN A 80 -42.83 3.02 26.37
N TYR A 81 -41.73 2.38 26.78
CA TYR A 81 -40.40 2.96 26.89
C TYR A 81 -39.41 2.52 25.79
N GLU A 82 -39.20 3.36 24.77
CA GLU A 82 -38.00 3.28 23.91
C GLU A 82 -36.80 4.01 24.57
N GLN A 83 -37.03 4.90 25.52
CA GLN A 83 -35.99 5.83 26.04
C GLN A 83 -35.31 5.38 27.36
N GLY A 84 -35.89 4.41 28.09
CA GLY A 84 -35.28 3.78 29.27
C GLY A 84 -34.00 3.00 28.94
N ASN A 85 -33.90 2.56 27.68
CA ASN A 85 -32.75 1.85 27.13
C ASN A 85 -31.50 2.74 27.17
N THR A 86 -31.62 4.02 26.79
CA THR A 86 -30.49 4.97 26.85
C THR A 86 -30.01 5.23 28.29
N ALA A 87 -30.93 5.30 29.26
CA ALA A 87 -30.57 5.51 30.67
C ALA A 87 -29.86 4.28 31.26
N LEU A 88 -30.31 3.07 30.91
CA LEU A 88 -29.62 1.82 31.27
C LEU A 88 -28.20 1.76 30.67
N MET A 89 -28.05 2.11 29.39
CA MET A 89 -26.73 2.17 28.75
C MET A 89 -25.79 3.15 29.47
N LEU A 90 -26.27 4.34 29.83
CA LEU A 90 -25.49 5.36 30.53
C LEU A 90 -25.14 4.96 31.97
N ALA A 91 -26.03 4.23 32.66
CA ALA A 91 -25.73 3.67 33.99
C ALA A 91 -24.58 2.66 33.95
N CYS A 92 -24.45 1.91 32.85
CA CYS A 92 -23.33 0.99 32.61
C CYS A 92 -22.01 1.69 32.27
N VAL A 93 -22.00 2.99 31.95
CA VAL A 93 -20.77 3.75 31.67
C VAL A 93 -20.17 4.26 33.00
N ARG A 94 -18.90 3.89 33.26
CA ARG A 94 -18.18 4.32 34.46
C ARG A 94 -17.39 5.61 34.20
N GLY A 95 -17.66 6.63 35.01
CA GLY A 95 -16.88 7.85 35.15
C GLY A 95 -17.16 8.46 36.53
N TYR A 96 -16.09 8.73 37.31
CA TYR A 96 -16.06 9.32 38.66
C TYR A 96 -16.44 8.44 39.87
N ASN A 97 -15.73 7.32 40.08
CA ASN A 97 -15.55 6.76 41.43
C ASN A 97 -14.10 7.01 41.86
N GLN A 98 -13.79 8.22 42.30
CA GLN A 98 -12.48 8.52 42.89
C GLN A 98 -12.41 8.32 44.41
N ASP A 99 -13.50 8.02 45.10
CA ASP A 99 -13.45 7.77 46.55
C ASP A 99 -14.15 6.46 46.91
N ILE A 100 -13.33 5.42 47.13
CA ILE A 100 -13.71 4.06 47.53
C ILE A 100 -14.31 4.01 48.96
N SER A 101 -14.34 5.13 49.69
CA SER A 101 -14.67 5.14 51.13
C SER A 101 -16.00 5.80 51.54
N THR A 102 -16.72 6.53 50.67
CA THR A 102 -17.85 7.38 51.15
C THR A 102 -19.15 7.39 50.36
N LEU A 103 -19.35 6.51 49.37
CA LEU A 103 -20.67 6.37 48.74
C LEU A 103 -21.10 4.90 48.77
N LYS A 104 -22.21 4.65 49.46
CA LYS A 104 -22.87 3.34 49.66
C LYS A 104 -22.63 2.44 48.44
N GLN A 105 -21.83 1.41 48.66
CA GLN A 105 -21.55 0.34 47.70
C GLN A 105 -22.87 -0.14 47.09
N GLY A 106 -23.15 0.22 45.83
CA GLY A 106 -24.28 -0.35 45.08
C GLY A 106 -25.19 0.58 44.28
N SER A 107 -24.99 1.91 44.25
CA SER A 107 -25.99 2.79 43.62
C SER A 107 -26.20 2.54 42.11
N LYS A 108 -25.14 2.38 41.30
CA LYS A 108 -25.27 2.10 39.84
C LYS A 108 -25.77 0.70 39.51
N PHE A 109 -25.29 -0.32 40.22
CA PHE A 109 -25.84 -1.68 40.10
C PHE A 109 -27.34 -1.70 40.45
N ALA A 110 -27.72 -1.05 41.55
CA ALA A 110 -29.10 -0.93 41.98
C ALA A 110 -29.94 -0.14 40.98
N ILE A 111 -29.40 0.91 40.33
CA ILE A 111 -30.06 1.63 39.24
C ILE A 111 -30.29 0.70 38.03
N CYS A 112 -29.28 -0.07 37.61
CA CYS A 112 -29.43 -1.03 36.51
C CYS A 112 -30.50 -2.09 36.82
N ALA A 113 -30.50 -2.65 38.04
CA ALA A 113 -31.53 -3.57 38.50
C ALA A 113 -32.92 -2.92 38.49
N LEU A 114 -33.04 -1.72 39.05
CA LEU A 114 -34.30 -0.97 39.12
C LEU A 114 -34.84 -0.63 37.72
N LEU A 115 -33.99 -0.22 36.78
CA LEU A 115 -34.39 0.06 35.40
C LEU A 115 -34.92 -1.20 34.69
N LEU A 116 -34.32 -2.36 34.95
CA LEU A 116 -34.76 -3.64 34.38
C LEU A 116 -36.05 -4.14 35.04
N ASP A 117 -36.20 -4.02 36.36
CA ASP A 117 -37.42 -4.34 37.09
C ASP A 117 -38.62 -3.50 36.62
N ARG A 118 -38.37 -2.24 36.22
CA ARG A 118 -39.37 -1.32 35.68
C ARG A 118 -39.59 -1.45 34.17
N GLY A 119 -39.06 -2.50 33.53
CA GLY A 119 -39.40 -2.89 32.15
C GLY A 119 -38.56 -2.24 31.04
N ALA A 120 -37.32 -1.82 31.31
CA ALA A 120 -36.41 -1.38 30.25
C ALA A 120 -36.17 -2.51 29.22
N SER A 121 -36.47 -2.26 27.94
CA SER A 121 -36.44 -3.29 26.90
C SER A 121 -35.05 -3.46 26.28
N LEU A 122 -34.47 -4.66 26.34
CA LEU A 122 -33.15 -4.92 25.75
C LEU A 122 -33.18 -5.20 24.23
N GLN A 123 -34.34 -5.10 23.58
CA GLN A 123 -34.53 -5.44 22.15
C GLN A 123 -33.88 -4.44 21.19
N GLU A 124 -33.86 -3.14 21.53
CA GLU A 124 -33.23 -2.12 20.68
C GLU A 124 -31.73 -2.30 20.53
N PHE A 125 -31.10 -2.93 21.53
CA PHE A 125 -29.68 -3.26 21.56
C PHE A 125 -29.30 -4.54 20.80
N LYS A 126 -30.29 -5.23 20.21
CA LYS A 126 -30.09 -6.40 19.33
C LYS A 126 -29.90 -6.01 17.86
N LYS A 127 -29.31 -4.84 17.61
CA LYS A 127 -28.98 -4.32 16.27
C LYS A 127 -27.46 -4.25 16.12
N HIS A 128 -26.94 -4.75 15.00
CA HIS A 128 -25.52 -4.62 14.66
C HIS A 128 -25.16 -3.14 14.48
N GLY A 129 -23.99 -2.74 14.99
CA GLY A 129 -23.49 -1.36 14.87
C GLY A 129 -23.76 -0.45 16.06
N ILE A 130 -24.43 -0.94 17.12
CA ILE A 130 -24.71 -0.17 18.35
C ILE A 130 -24.04 -0.84 19.54
N ASN A 131 -23.36 -0.07 20.40
CA ASN A 131 -22.85 -0.58 21.67
C ASN A 131 -24.02 -0.93 22.59
N ASN A 132 -24.21 -2.22 22.87
CA ASN A 132 -25.16 -2.68 23.88
C ASN A 132 -24.65 -2.43 25.32
N PRO A 133 -25.51 -2.49 26.36
CA PRO A 133 -25.09 -2.30 27.75
C PRO A 133 -23.95 -3.24 28.20
N LEU A 134 -23.90 -4.46 27.66
CA LEU A 134 -22.86 -5.45 27.96
C LEU A 134 -21.48 -5.01 27.46
N HIS A 135 -21.38 -4.29 26.33
CA HIS A 135 -20.11 -3.72 25.85
C HIS A 135 -19.48 -2.80 26.90
N TRP A 136 -20.29 -1.96 27.54
CA TRP A 136 -19.81 -1.01 28.55
C TRP A 136 -19.41 -1.72 29.84
N THR A 137 -20.22 -2.66 30.34
CA THR A 137 -19.87 -3.40 31.56
C THR A 137 -18.59 -4.21 31.39
N CYS A 138 -18.39 -4.82 30.21
CA CYS A 138 -17.15 -5.51 29.87
C CYS A 138 -15.97 -4.54 29.75
N TYR A 139 -16.14 -3.38 29.09
CA TYR A 139 -15.09 -2.37 28.98
C TYR A 139 -14.60 -1.88 30.35
N PHE A 140 -15.50 -1.76 31.34
CA PHE A 140 -15.17 -1.28 32.68
C PHE A 140 -14.89 -2.39 33.71
N GLY A 141 -14.99 -3.67 33.34
CA GLY A 141 -14.73 -4.79 34.25
C GLY A 141 -15.79 -5.03 35.32
N ASP A 142 -17.02 -4.51 35.17
CA ASP A 142 -18.07 -4.66 36.19
C ASP A 142 -18.70 -6.05 36.15
N LEU A 143 -18.19 -6.94 37.01
CA LEU A 143 -18.68 -8.31 37.15
C LEU A 143 -20.13 -8.39 37.63
N LYS A 144 -20.56 -7.51 38.52
CA LYS A 144 -21.89 -7.60 39.15
C LYS A 144 -22.98 -7.24 38.15
N THR A 145 -22.83 -6.13 37.42
CA THR A 145 -23.80 -5.75 36.38
C THR A 145 -23.75 -6.69 35.18
N THR A 146 -22.58 -7.23 34.84
CA THR A 146 -22.45 -8.22 33.76
C THR A 146 -23.24 -9.50 34.08
N LYS A 147 -23.13 -10.02 35.31
CA LYS A 147 -23.93 -11.16 35.78
C LYS A 147 -25.42 -10.89 35.69
N LEU A 148 -25.85 -9.70 36.11
CA LEU A 148 -27.25 -9.28 36.08
C LEU A 148 -27.79 -9.22 34.65
N LEU A 149 -27.12 -8.52 33.73
CA LEU A 149 -27.53 -8.41 32.33
C LEU A 149 -27.59 -9.77 31.62
N MET A 150 -26.59 -10.64 31.86
CA MET A 150 -26.58 -11.99 31.27
C MET A 150 -27.63 -12.92 31.89
N SER A 151 -28.13 -12.63 33.10
CA SER A 151 -29.24 -13.38 33.69
C SER A 151 -30.57 -13.02 33.04
N VAL A 152 -30.76 -11.76 32.66
CA VAL A 152 -31.99 -11.25 32.03
C VAL A 152 -32.03 -11.59 30.53
N GLU A 153 -30.98 -11.25 29.77
CA GLU A 153 -30.95 -11.43 28.32
C GLU A 153 -29.55 -11.87 27.82
N PRO A 154 -29.28 -13.18 27.77
CA PRO A 154 -27.99 -13.67 27.32
C PRO A 154 -27.67 -13.43 25.85
N SER A 155 -28.67 -13.23 24.99
CA SER A 155 -28.47 -13.04 23.55
C SER A 155 -27.64 -11.80 23.21
N LEU A 156 -27.51 -10.85 24.15
CA LEU A 156 -26.69 -9.64 23.99
C LEU A 156 -25.22 -9.93 23.65
N MET A 157 -24.68 -11.08 24.03
CA MET A 157 -23.29 -11.46 23.70
C MET A 157 -23.05 -11.67 22.19
N MET A 158 -24.12 -11.87 21.41
CA MET A 158 -24.04 -12.21 19.98
C MET A 158 -23.99 -11.00 19.03
N TYR A 159 -24.16 -9.79 19.55
CA TYR A 159 -24.25 -8.58 18.73
C TYR A 159 -22.97 -7.76 18.84
N SER A 160 -22.45 -7.31 17.69
CA SER A 160 -21.25 -6.48 17.61
C SER A 160 -21.58 -5.00 17.46
N ASN A 161 -20.64 -4.17 17.90
CA ASN A 161 -20.70 -2.72 17.72
C ASN A 161 -20.28 -2.26 16.30
N ASP A 162 -20.18 -0.95 16.11
CA ASP A 162 -19.74 -0.27 14.88
C ASP A 162 -18.35 -0.68 14.38
N LYS A 163 -17.51 -1.23 15.26
CA LYS A 163 -16.14 -1.69 14.97
C LYS A 163 -16.03 -3.21 14.83
N ASP A 164 -17.15 -3.91 14.66
CA ASP A 164 -17.23 -5.38 14.65
C ASP A 164 -16.63 -6.01 15.93
N GLN A 165 -16.73 -5.32 17.06
CA GLN A 165 -16.31 -5.83 18.37
C GLN A 165 -17.53 -6.39 19.11
N PHE A 166 -17.39 -7.60 19.65
CA PHE A 166 -18.35 -8.18 20.58
C PHE A 166 -18.04 -7.69 22.01
N PRO A 167 -18.97 -7.82 22.97
CA PRO A 167 -18.74 -7.37 24.34
C PRO A 167 -17.45 -7.93 24.97
N VAL A 168 -17.13 -9.20 24.66
CA VAL A 168 -15.90 -9.87 25.13
C VAL A 168 -14.62 -9.18 24.66
N ASP A 169 -14.62 -8.52 23.49
CA ASP A 169 -13.44 -7.85 22.92
C ASP A 169 -13.01 -6.62 23.72
N LEU A 170 -13.94 -6.03 24.44
CA LEU A 170 -13.72 -4.83 25.24
C LEU A 170 -13.16 -5.19 26.63
N ALA A 171 -13.39 -6.42 27.10
CA ALA A 171 -12.97 -6.86 28.43
C ALA A 171 -11.44 -6.73 28.63
N LEU A 172 -10.65 -7.12 27.62
CA LEU A 172 -9.18 -7.14 27.70
C LEU A 172 -8.50 -6.13 26.76
N MET A 173 -9.19 -5.04 26.41
CA MET A 173 -8.63 -4.03 25.51
C MET A 173 -7.48 -3.24 26.16
N ALA A 174 -6.34 -3.14 25.47
CA ALA A 174 -5.18 -2.36 25.93
C ALA A 174 -5.47 -0.85 25.92
N GLY A 175 -5.10 -0.14 26.99
CA GLY A 175 -5.30 1.31 27.15
C GLY A 175 -6.20 1.74 28.32
N LYS A 176 -6.63 0.80 29.18
CA LYS A 176 -7.33 1.13 30.44
C LYS A 176 -6.33 1.73 31.44
N GLU A 177 -6.65 2.88 32.03
CA GLU A 177 -5.89 3.55 33.11
C GLU A 177 -6.16 2.95 34.51
N LEU A 178 -6.39 1.64 34.63
CA LEU A 178 -6.81 1.03 35.90
C LEU A 178 -5.93 -0.18 36.26
N ASP A 179 -5.49 -0.22 37.51
CA ASP A 179 -4.54 -1.20 38.07
C ASP A 179 -5.15 -2.61 38.30
N ASP A 180 -6.47 -2.79 38.18
CA ASP A 180 -7.17 -4.02 38.58
C ASP A 180 -7.53 -4.96 37.39
N ARG A 181 -6.52 -5.60 36.78
CA ARG A 181 -6.74 -6.62 35.72
C ARG A 181 -7.49 -7.88 36.18
N VAL A 182 -7.61 -8.08 37.50
CA VAL A 182 -8.21 -9.29 38.09
C VAL A 182 -9.73 -9.34 37.89
N GLU A 183 -10.42 -8.18 37.90
CA GLU A 183 -11.88 -8.15 37.67
C GLU A 183 -12.22 -8.42 36.20
N ASP A 184 -11.42 -7.88 35.27
CA ASP A 184 -11.57 -8.12 33.82
C ASP A 184 -11.43 -9.62 33.47
N GLU A 185 -10.48 -10.33 34.09
CA GLU A 185 -10.30 -11.77 33.93
C GLU A 185 -11.51 -12.57 34.45
N LYS A 186 -12.06 -12.18 35.60
CA LYS A 186 -13.26 -12.81 36.18
C LYS A 186 -14.50 -12.59 35.32
N VAL A 187 -14.64 -11.41 34.71
CA VAL A 187 -15.73 -11.12 33.74
C VAL A 187 -15.61 -12.04 32.54
N LEU A 188 -14.41 -12.20 31.98
CA LEU A 188 -14.18 -13.08 30.84
C LEU A 188 -14.47 -14.55 31.19
N GLU A 189 -13.96 -15.03 32.33
CA GLU A 189 -14.22 -16.38 32.83
C GLU A 189 -15.72 -16.64 32.97
N PHE A 190 -16.45 -15.72 33.60
CA PHE A 190 -17.91 -15.81 33.74
C PHE A 190 -18.61 -15.84 32.38
N MET A 191 -18.23 -14.99 31.42
CA MET A 191 -18.84 -14.96 30.09
C MET A 191 -18.61 -16.24 29.30
N ILE A 192 -17.38 -16.79 29.32
CA ILE A 192 -17.05 -18.05 28.66
C ILE A 192 -17.85 -19.20 29.29
N MET A 193 -17.89 -19.26 30.61
CA MET A 193 -18.62 -20.30 31.33
C MET A 193 -20.13 -20.23 31.06
N LYS A 194 -20.70 -19.02 31.03
CA LYS A 194 -22.11 -18.82 30.70
C LYS A 194 -22.42 -19.17 29.24
N PHE A 195 -21.53 -18.82 28.31
CA PHE A 195 -21.64 -19.19 26.90
C PHE A 195 -21.61 -20.71 26.70
N LEU A 196 -20.67 -21.40 27.35
CA LEU A 196 -20.57 -22.86 27.32
C LEU A 196 -21.81 -23.52 27.94
N ALA A 197 -22.28 -23.03 29.10
CA ALA A 197 -23.45 -23.57 29.80
C ALA A 197 -24.75 -23.47 28.98
N GLN A 198 -24.84 -22.52 28.05
CA GLN A 198 -26.00 -22.37 27.15
C GLN A 198 -25.94 -23.31 25.95
N ASN A 199 -24.75 -23.76 25.56
CA ASN A 199 -24.51 -24.54 24.36
C ASN A 199 -24.10 -26.00 24.63
N LEU A 200 -24.02 -26.42 25.90
CA LEU A 200 -23.76 -27.80 26.32
C LEU A 200 -25.08 -28.57 26.50
N ASP A 201 -25.25 -29.66 25.75
CA ASP A 201 -26.40 -30.57 25.85
C ASP A 201 -26.39 -31.47 27.12
N ASN A 202 -25.29 -31.46 27.89
CA ASN A 202 -25.12 -32.37 29.04
C ASN A 202 -25.56 -31.73 30.37
N ASP A 203 -26.66 -32.23 30.95
CA ASP A 203 -27.26 -31.81 32.23
C ASP A 203 -26.30 -31.89 33.44
N GLU A 204 -25.26 -32.73 33.38
CA GLU A 204 -24.33 -32.97 34.49
C GLU A 204 -23.23 -31.89 34.61
N HIS A 205 -22.74 -31.35 33.48
CA HIS A 205 -21.80 -30.22 33.48
C HIS A 205 -22.49 -28.91 33.83
N LYS A 206 -23.77 -28.77 33.46
CA LYS A 206 -24.63 -27.63 33.83
C LYS A 206 -24.72 -27.49 35.36
N ARG A 207 -24.90 -28.60 36.08
CA ARG A 207 -24.90 -28.64 37.55
C ARG A 207 -23.53 -28.36 38.18
N ARG A 208 -22.44 -28.90 37.64
CA ARG A 208 -21.08 -28.65 38.17
C ARG A 208 -20.64 -27.18 38.01
N LEU A 209 -21.08 -26.50 36.95
CA LEU A 209 -20.82 -25.07 36.71
C LEU A 209 -21.69 -24.15 37.57
N GLU A 210 -22.87 -24.61 38.00
CA GLU A 210 -23.72 -23.92 38.99
C GLU A 210 -23.20 -24.04 40.44
N LEU A 211 -22.30 -25.01 40.71
CA LEU A 211 -21.78 -25.33 42.05
C LEU A 211 -20.54 -24.53 42.49
N SER A 212 -19.91 -23.71 41.63
CA SER A 212 -18.69 -22.95 41.98
C SER A 212 -18.94 -21.53 42.47
N SER A 213 -20.20 -21.09 42.60
CA SER A 213 -20.55 -19.79 43.18
C SER A 213 -21.29 -19.97 44.51
N ASP A 214 -20.53 -20.05 45.60
CA ASP A 214 -21.04 -20.08 46.98
C ASP A 214 -21.67 -18.75 47.45
N GLU A 215 -21.98 -17.81 46.54
CA GLU A 215 -22.66 -16.58 46.90
C GLU A 215 -23.93 -16.36 46.06
N HIS A 216 -25.06 -16.68 46.70
CA HIS A 216 -26.39 -16.09 46.61
C HIS A 216 -27.51 -16.95 45.98
N GLU A 217 -28.34 -17.47 46.88
CA GLU A 217 -29.63 -18.15 46.68
C GLU A 217 -30.71 -17.33 45.95
N SER A 218 -30.52 -16.03 45.70
CA SER A 218 -31.56 -15.14 45.19
C SER A 218 -31.86 -15.27 43.68
N TYR A 219 -31.02 -15.98 42.92
CA TYR A 219 -31.18 -16.12 41.45
C TYR A 219 -31.86 -17.42 41.02
N ARG A 220 -32.32 -18.25 41.97
CA ARG A 220 -33.02 -19.53 41.69
C ARG A 220 -34.36 -19.36 40.95
N GLN A 221 -34.97 -18.17 40.96
CA GLN A 221 -36.31 -17.98 40.38
C GLN A 221 -36.35 -17.54 38.90
N LEU A 222 -35.20 -17.32 38.26
CA LEU A 222 -35.12 -16.99 36.82
C LEU A 222 -34.38 -18.08 36.03
N GLN A 223 -34.60 -19.33 36.43
CA GLN A 223 -34.12 -20.51 35.70
C GLN A 223 -35.07 -20.81 34.53
N TYR A 224 -34.47 -21.16 33.39
CA TYR A 224 -35.09 -21.59 32.12
C TYR A 224 -35.51 -20.51 31.13
N ILE A 225 -34.52 -19.94 30.43
CA ILE A 225 -34.69 -19.64 29.01
C ILE A 225 -33.65 -20.45 28.23
N ASN A 226 -34.10 -21.60 27.71
CA ASN A 226 -33.34 -22.37 26.72
C ASN A 226 -33.43 -21.59 25.40
N LEU A 227 -32.43 -20.75 25.12
CA LEU A 227 -32.28 -20.15 23.80
C LEU A 227 -31.72 -21.23 22.88
N ASN A 228 -32.60 -21.89 22.11
CA ASN A 228 -32.20 -22.76 21.01
C ASN A 228 -31.51 -21.94 19.92
N PHE A 229 -30.22 -21.63 20.10
CA PHE A 229 -29.40 -21.07 19.05
C PHE A 229 -29.14 -22.17 18.01
N LYS A 230 -29.97 -22.24 16.97
CA LYS A 230 -29.59 -22.96 15.74
C LYS A 230 -28.20 -22.47 15.31
N SER A 231 -27.34 -23.37 14.84
CA SER A 231 -25.95 -23.08 14.44
C SER A 231 -25.88 -21.98 13.38
N THR A 232 -25.78 -20.72 13.82
CA THR A 232 -25.63 -19.56 12.95
C THR A 232 -24.16 -19.22 12.82
N LYS A 233 -23.75 -18.67 11.68
CA LYS A 233 -22.40 -18.15 11.44
C LYS A 233 -21.93 -17.19 12.55
N GLN A 234 -22.86 -16.46 13.16
CA GLN A 234 -22.62 -15.56 14.30
C GLN A 234 -22.18 -16.32 15.57
N LEU A 235 -22.85 -17.42 15.92
CA LEU A 235 -22.47 -18.27 17.05
C LEU A 235 -21.03 -18.78 16.92
N THR A 236 -20.64 -19.18 15.71
CA THR A 236 -19.26 -19.62 15.43
C THR A 236 -18.25 -18.48 15.59
N GLN A 237 -18.56 -17.27 15.12
CA GLN A 237 -17.69 -16.10 15.27
C GLN A 237 -17.48 -15.73 16.75
N VAL A 238 -18.53 -15.77 17.55
CA VAL A 238 -18.48 -15.50 18.99
C VAL A 238 -17.69 -16.57 19.74
N GLY A 239 -17.92 -17.85 19.45
CA GLY A 239 -17.14 -18.96 20.04
C GLY A 239 -15.65 -18.88 19.72
N LEU A 240 -15.29 -18.53 18.48
CA LEU A 240 -13.90 -18.27 18.08
C LEU A 240 -13.29 -17.04 18.78
N ARG A 241 -14.13 -16.05 19.14
CA ARG A 241 -13.70 -14.88 19.91
C ARG A 241 -13.38 -15.23 21.36
N TYR A 242 -14.24 -16.01 21.99
CA TYR A 242 -14.00 -16.53 23.33
C TYR A 242 -12.73 -17.37 23.38
N LEU A 243 -12.53 -18.25 22.39
CA LEU A 243 -11.32 -19.05 22.28
C LEU A 243 -10.08 -18.15 22.15
N PHE A 244 -10.14 -17.11 21.32
CA PHE A 244 -9.04 -16.15 21.15
C PHE A 244 -8.64 -15.47 22.47
N TRP A 245 -9.60 -14.91 23.21
CA TRP A 245 -9.29 -14.23 24.48
C TRP A 245 -8.87 -15.19 25.59
N ALA A 246 -9.44 -16.40 25.64
CA ALA A 246 -8.96 -17.45 26.55
C ALA A 246 -7.48 -17.81 26.26
N SER A 247 -7.08 -17.87 24.99
CA SER A 247 -5.68 -18.06 24.60
C SER A 247 -4.77 -16.91 25.01
N THR A 248 -5.26 -15.66 25.06
CA THR A 248 -4.45 -14.52 25.53
C THR A 248 -4.10 -14.63 27.02
N LEU A 249 -5.06 -15.11 27.83
CA LEU A 249 -4.84 -15.36 29.26
C LEU A 249 -3.92 -16.55 29.51
N GLY A 250 -3.91 -17.55 28.63
CA GLY A 250 -3.12 -18.77 28.81
C GLY A 250 -3.79 -19.81 29.74
N ARG A 251 -5.09 -19.66 30.02
CA ARG A 251 -5.85 -20.59 30.87
C ARG A 251 -6.34 -21.79 30.05
N LEU A 252 -5.71 -22.95 30.24
CA LEU A 252 -6.12 -24.20 29.58
C LEU A 252 -7.55 -24.60 29.96
N ASP A 253 -7.94 -24.41 31.22
CA ASP A 253 -9.28 -24.73 31.76
C ASP A 253 -10.44 -24.14 30.94
N LEU A 254 -10.24 -22.96 30.35
CA LEU A 254 -11.25 -22.27 29.54
C LEU A 254 -11.19 -22.67 28.06
N VAL A 255 -10.05 -23.18 27.61
CA VAL A 255 -9.76 -23.49 26.21
C VAL A 255 -10.19 -24.91 25.83
N GLU A 256 -9.96 -25.90 26.70
CA GLU A 256 -10.35 -27.28 26.43
C GLU A 256 -11.85 -27.43 26.15
N PRO A 257 -12.76 -26.83 26.96
CA PRO A 257 -14.20 -26.93 26.70
C PRO A 257 -14.64 -26.33 25.36
N LEU A 258 -13.99 -25.25 24.92
CA LEU A 258 -14.28 -24.60 23.63
C LEU A 258 -13.80 -25.46 22.46
N ILE A 259 -12.66 -26.12 22.58
CA ILE A 259 -12.17 -27.04 21.54
C ILE A 259 -13.08 -28.27 21.43
N ASN A 260 -13.55 -28.80 22.57
CA ASN A 260 -14.50 -29.92 22.58
C ASN A 260 -15.84 -29.57 21.89
N GLN A 261 -16.21 -28.28 21.87
CA GLN A 261 -17.36 -27.74 21.12
C GLN A 261 -17.06 -27.48 19.63
N ARG A 262 -15.96 -28.03 19.10
CA ARG A 262 -15.50 -27.93 17.72
C ARG A 262 -15.09 -26.52 17.24
N TYR A 263 -14.68 -25.63 18.14
CA TYR A 263 -14.08 -24.35 17.76
C TYR A 263 -12.59 -24.52 17.42
N SER A 264 -12.23 -24.25 16.17
CA SER A 264 -10.84 -24.39 15.69
C SER A 264 -9.93 -23.25 16.18
N PRO A 265 -8.75 -23.54 16.78
CA PRO A 265 -7.80 -22.52 17.22
C PRO A 265 -7.06 -21.82 16.07
N PHE A 266 -7.24 -22.29 14.84
CA PHE A 266 -6.53 -21.80 13.66
C PHE A 266 -7.37 -20.87 12.78
N GLU A 267 -8.68 -20.79 13.01
CA GLU A 267 -9.55 -19.87 12.29
C GLU A 267 -9.32 -18.41 12.76
N PRO A 268 -9.38 -17.42 11.85
CA PRO A 268 -9.21 -16.03 12.21
C PRO A 268 -10.46 -15.52 12.93
N SER A 269 -10.26 -14.96 14.11
CA SER A 269 -11.29 -14.35 14.94
C SER A 269 -11.13 -12.82 14.97
N TYR A 270 -10.21 -12.29 15.78
CA TYR A 270 -10.04 -10.86 16.06
C TYR A 270 -8.92 -10.21 15.27
N LYS A 271 -9.24 -9.13 14.53
CA LYS A 271 -8.31 -8.43 13.63
C LYS A 271 -7.60 -9.39 12.66
N GLY A 272 -8.36 -10.37 12.16
CA GLY A 272 -7.84 -11.42 11.28
C GLY A 272 -6.86 -12.41 11.91
N ARG A 273 -6.62 -12.38 13.24
CA ARG A 273 -5.72 -13.29 13.95
C ARG A 273 -6.47 -14.50 14.51
N SER A 274 -5.82 -15.65 14.56
CA SER A 274 -6.37 -16.85 15.19
C SER A 274 -6.00 -16.97 16.67
N ALA A 275 -6.61 -17.92 17.38
CA ALA A 275 -6.29 -18.22 18.77
C ALA A 275 -4.80 -18.63 18.94
N LEU A 276 -4.25 -19.38 17.98
CA LEU A 276 -2.81 -19.68 17.93
C LEU A 276 -1.95 -18.41 17.86
N HIS A 277 -2.32 -17.44 17.02
CA HIS A 277 -1.58 -16.17 16.93
C HIS A 277 -1.62 -15.40 18.26
N ALA A 278 -2.75 -15.42 18.96
CA ALA A 278 -2.90 -14.80 20.29
C ALA A 278 -2.01 -15.48 21.34
N ALA A 279 -2.02 -16.82 21.39
CA ALA A 279 -1.18 -17.61 22.27
C ALA A 279 0.30 -17.33 22.07
N VAL A 280 0.73 -17.28 20.81
CA VAL A 280 2.11 -16.96 20.43
C VAL A 280 2.46 -15.54 20.83
N TYR A 281 1.60 -14.55 20.52
CA TYR A 281 1.87 -13.14 20.83
C TYR A 281 2.12 -12.90 22.33
N HIS A 282 1.34 -13.55 23.20
CA HIS A 282 1.41 -13.42 24.66
C HIS A 282 2.36 -14.44 25.34
N ASN A 283 3.22 -15.13 24.58
CA ASN A 283 4.19 -16.11 25.09
C ASN A 283 3.59 -17.29 25.87
N ARG A 284 2.42 -17.81 25.45
CA ARG A 284 1.73 -18.93 26.11
C ARG A 284 2.21 -20.29 25.56
N LYS A 285 3.44 -20.67 25.90
CA LYS A 285 4.11 -21.88 25.38
C LYS A 285 3.29 -23.17 25.57
N GLU A 286 2.81 -23.43 26.78
CA GLU A 286 2.04 -24.64 27.12
C GLU A 286 0.79 -24.80 26.23
N LEU A 287 0.13 -23.68 25.94
CA LEU A 287 -1.08 -23.65 25.13
C LEU A 287 -0.78 -23.78 23.63
N VAL A 288 0.38 -23.27 23.17
CA VAL A 288 0.89 -23.54 21.82
C VAL A 288 1.21 -25.03 21.64
N GLU A 289 1.87 -25.65 22.62
CA GLU A 289 2.13 -27.09 22.62
C GLU A 289 0.82 -27.87 22.63
N TYR A 290 -0.15 -27.50 23.46
CA TYR A 290 -1.48 -28.11 23.46
C TYR A 290 -2.16 -28.02 22.08
N TYR A 291 -2.19 -26.86 21.42
CA TYR A 291 -2.78 -26.72 20.09
C TYR A 291 -2.07 -27.56 19.02
N LEU A 292 -0.76 -27.79 19.16
CA LEU A 292 0.06 -28.50 18.18
C LEU A 292 0.27 -29.99 18.50
N GLU A 293 -0.03 -30.45 19.71
CA GLU A 293 0.22 -31.84 20.15
C GLU A 293 -1.06 -32.59 20.53
N SER A 294 -2.06 -31.94 21.13
CA SER A 294 -3.25 -32.62 21.66
C SER A 294 -4.03 -33.39 20.59
N GLU A 295 -4.62 -34.52 20.99
CA GLU A 295 -5.45 -35.35 20.11
C GLU A 295 -6.77 -34.67 19.73
N ALA A 296 -7.37 -33.93 20.67
CA ALA A 296 -8.60 -33.16 20.46
C ALA A 296 -8.48 -32.14 19.31
N VAL A 297 -7.26 -31.66 19.02
CA VAL A 297 -7.01 -30.68 17.96
C VAL A 297 -6.56 -31.32 16.64
N LYS A 298 -6.25 -32.64 16.61
CA LYS A 298 -5.79 -33.33 15.39
C LYS A 298 -6.82 -33.22 14.25
N GLU A 299 -8.11 -33.25 14.56
CA GLU A 299 -9.20 -33.12 13.58
C GLU A 299 -9.17 -31.78 12.82
N PHE A 300 -8.65 -30.71 13.44
CA PHE A 300 -8.58 -29.37 12.83
C PHE A 300 -7.25 -29.11 12.08
N ARG A 301 -6.27 -30.02 12.19
CA ARG A 301 -4.96 -29.87 11.53
C ARG A 301 -5.01 -30.43 10.11
N THR A 302 -5.58 -29.69 9.17
CA THR A 302 -5.36 -29.96 7.73
C THR A 302 -3.95 -29.50 7.31
N GLU A 303 -3.48 -29.93 6.13
CA GLU A 303 -2.20 -29.47 5.60
C GLU A 303 -2.15 -27.92 5.53
N ASN A 304 -1.00 -27.33 5.91
CA ASN A 304 -0.72 -25.88 5.89
C ASN A 304 -1.42 -24.98 6.92
N VAL A 305 -2.19 -25.52 7.87
CA VAL A 305 -2.92 -24.70 8.86
C VAL A 305 -2.00 -23.90 9.80
N ILE A 306 -0.84 -24.46 10.17
CA ILE A 306 0.19 -23.78 10.98
C ILE A 306 0.71 -22.51 10.29
N ASN A 307 0.72 -22.53 8.95
CA ASN A 307 1.20 -21.46 8.10
C ASN A 307 0.08 -20.51 7.65
N ARG A 308 -1.11 -20.62 8.23
CA ARG A 308 -2.21 -19.72 7.92
C ARG A 308 -1.84 -18.30 8.35
N MET A 309 -1.98 -17.36 7.43
CA MET A 309 -1.65 -15.97 7.65
C MET A 309 -2.83 -15.21 8.27
N THR A 310 -2.55 -14.15 9.04
CA THR A 310 -3.60 -13.22 9.47
C THR A 310 -4.22 -12.48 8.27
N LYS A 311 -5.50 -12.09 8.37
CA LYS A 311 -6.22 -11.42 7.26
C LYS A 311 -5.81 -9.97 7.01
N ASP A 312 -5.55 -9.20 8.07
CA ASP A 312 -5.33 -7.75 7.95
C ASP A 312 -3.86 -7.42 7.64
N LYS A 313 -2.93 -8.11 8.32
CA LYS A 313 -1.48 -7.99 8.12
C LYS A 313 -0.92 -9.40 7.90
N PRO A 314 -0.82 -9.91 6.66
CA PRO A 314 -0.41 -11.29 6.41
C PRO A 314 0.89 -11.61 7.13
N GLN A 315 0.80 -12.45 8.16
CA GLN A 315 1.87 -12.92 9.04
C GLN A 315 1.47 -14.32 9.50
N THR A 316 2.41 -15.24 9.55
CA THR A 316 2.19 -16.56 10.17
C THR A 316 2.46 -16.49 11.67
N ALA A 317 2.04 -17.52 12.41
CA ALA A 317 2.37 -17.67 13.82
C ALA A 317 3.90 -17.59 14.07
N LEU A 318 4.72 -18.11 13.14
CA LEU A 318 6.18 -18.04 13.22
C LEU A 318 6.71 -16.61 13.10
N HIS A 319 6.12 -15.77 12.24
CA HIS A 319 6.50 -14.36 12.14
C HIS A 319 6.23 -13.62 13.46
N VAL A 320 5.06 -13.84 14.06
CA VAL A 320 4.70 -13.21 15.34
C VAL A 320 5.63 -13.67 16.46
N ALA A 321 5.99 -14.97 16.50
CA ALA A 321 6.94 -15.49 17.48
C ALA A 321 8.33 -14.84 17.36
N VAL A 322 8.82 -14.65 16.13
CA VAL A 322 10.11 -14.01 15.86
C VAL A 322 10.07 -12.51 16.18
N GLU A 323 9.01 -11.81 15.78
CA GLU A 323 8.81 -10.38 16.06
C GLU A 323 8.81 -10.09 17.56
N LYS A 324 8.25 -10.99 18.38
CA LYS A 324 8.19 -10.84 19.84
C LYS A 324 9.34 -11.50 20.60
N ALA A 325 10.32 -12.06 19.89
CA ALA A 325 11.49 -12.73 20.48
C ALA A 325 11.15 -13.95 21.35
N HIS A 326 10.07 -14.68 21.06
CA HIS A 326 9.66 -15.87 21.81
C HIS A 326 10.38 -17.14 21.30
N ILE A 327 11.66 -17.27 21.64
CA ILE A 327 12.61 -18.26 21.08
C ILE A 327 12.14 -19.71 21.27
N ASP A 328 11.59 -20.03 22.43
CA ASP A 328 11.07 -21.38 22.71
C ASP A 328 9.90 -21.73 21.81
N ILE A 329 8.97 -20.80 21.61
CA ILE A 329 7.82 -20.96 20.73
C ILE A 329 8.29 -21.09 19.27
N VAL A 330 9.31 -20.32 18.86
CA VAL A 330 9.94 -20.43 17.52
C VAL A 330 10.46 -21.86 17.30
N LYS A 331 11.21 -22.43 18.26
CA LYS A 331 11.72 -23.80 18.18
C LYS A 331 10.58 -24.83 18.09
N THR A 332 9.53 -24.67 18.89
CA THR A 332 8.36 -25.56 18.87
C THR A 332 7.63 -25.50 17.53
N LEU A 333 7.36 -24.31 17.00
CA LEU A 333 6.66 -24.13 15.72
C LEU A 333 7.43 -24.77 14.54
N ILE A 334 8.75 -24.59 14.49
CA ILE A 334 9.59 -25.17 13.43
C ILE A 334 9.57 -26.70 13.50
N LYS A 335 9.75 -27.27 14.71
CA LYS A 335 9.69 -28.74 14.90
C LYS A 335 8.35 -29.33 14.44
N LYS A 336 7.26 -28.56 14.49
CA LYS A 336 5.91 -28.99 14.11
C LYS A 336 5.56 -28.68 12.65
N GLY A 337 6.51 -28.20 11.84
CA GLY A 337 6.33 -28.01 10.40
C GLY A 337 5.92 -26.59 9.96
N ALA A 338 6.14 -25.56 10.79
CA ALA A 338 6.03 -24.17 10.34
C ALA A 338 7.08 -23.88 9.25
N ASP A 339 6.64 -23.30 8.12
CA ASP A 339 7.51 -22.99 6.99
C ASP A 339 8.18 -21.62 7.21
N PRO A 340 9.53 -21.57 7.34
CA PRO A 340 10.25 -20.32 7.54
C PRO A 340 10.40 -19.49 6.26
N ASN A 341 10.09 -20.06 5.08
CA ASN A 341 10.21 -19.40 3.79
C ASN A 341 8.94 -18.66 3.36
N GLN A 342 7.97 -18.54 4.26
CA GLN A 342 6.81 -17.69 4.03
C GLN A 342 7.15 -16.23 4.31
N TYR A 343 6.50 -15.36 3.56
CA TYR A 343 6.74 -13.93 3.60
C TYR A 343 5.54 -13.20 4.18
N ASN A 344 5.82 -12.24 5.05
CA ASN A 344 4.82 -11.38 5.67
C ASN A 344 4.39 -10.22 4.75
N PHE A 345 3.55 -9.31 5.28
CA PHE A 345 3.10 -8.09 4.61
C PHE A 345 4.21 -7.09 4.25
N ARG A 346 5.41 -7.24 4.82
CA ARG A 346 6.63 -6.46 4.52
C ARG A 346 7.57 -7.19 3.54
N ASN A 347 7.14 -8.32 2.96
CA ASN A 347 7.98 -9.20 2.14
C ASN A 347 9.26 -9.67 2.85
N GLN A 348 9.18 -9.92 4.15
CA GLN A 348 10.27 -10.54 4.91
C GLN A 348 9.89 -11.95 5.33
N ARG A 349 10.88 -12.85 5.30
CA ARG A 349 10.76 -14.17 5.96
C ARG A 349 10.70 -13.99 7.46
N ALA A 350 10.14 -14.98 8.16
CA ALA A 350 10.01 -14.93 9.62
C ALA A 350 11.34 -14.60 10.31
N PHE A 351 12.43 -15.30 9.96
CA PHE A 351 13.75 -15.03 10.53
C PHE A 351 14.40 -13.73 10.06
N ASP A 352 14.01 -13.23 8.89
CA ASP A 352 14.54 -11.99 8.32
C ASP A 352 13.86 -10.76 8.90
N GLN A 353 12.84 -10.91 9.74
CA GLN A 353 12.15 -9.79 10.39
C GLN A 353 12.92 -9.27 11.63
N SER A 354 13.69 -10.11 12.31
CA SER A 354 14.35 -9.74 13.58
C SER A 354 15.85 -9.54 13.44
N ARG A 355 16.37 -8.54 14.17
CA ARG A 355 17.81 -8.24 14.30
C ARG A 355 18.50 -9.06 15.39
N LEU A 356 17.74 -9.80 16.21
CA LEU A 356 18.25 -10.55 17.35
C LEU A 356 19.27 -11.61 16.96
N ILE A 357 20.40 -11.62 17.66
CA ILE A 357 21.52 -12.54 17.43
C ILE A 357 21.09 -14.00 17.61
N GLU A 358 20.29 -14.29 18.63
CA GLU A 358 19.79 -15.63 18.92
C GLU A 358 18.90 -16.18 17.79
N ILE A 359 18.04 -15.34 17.21
CA ILE A 359 17.18 -15.70 16.08
C ILE A 359 18.04 -15.93 14.83
N LYS A 360 19.09 -15.13 14.61
CA LYS A 360 20.07 -15.37 13.53
C LYS A 360 20.82 -16.69 13.73
N HIS A 361 21.16 -17.05 14.97
CA HIS A 361 21.75 -18.37 15.26
C HIS A 361 20.78 -19.51 14.99
N LEU A 362 19.50 -19.38 15.37
CA LEU A 362 18.47 -20.36 15.03
C LEU A 362 18.30 -20.50 13.52
N LYS A 363 18.25 -19.37 12.79
CA LYS A 363 18.21 -19.38 11.33
C LYS A 363 19.36 -20.20 10.76
N ARG A 364 20.59 -19.99 11.24
CA ARG A 364 21.76 -20.77 10.81
C ARG A 364 21.58 -22.25 11.13
N GLN A 365 21.18 -22.61 12.35
CA GLN A 365 21.00 -24.01 12.76
C GLN A 365 19.97 -24.75 11.89
N PHE A 366 18.79 -24.16 11.67
CA PHE A 366 17.71 -24.81 10.92
C PHE A 366 17.86 -24.71 9.39
N MET A 367 18.45 -23.62 8.86
CA MET A 367 18.58 -23.41 7.41
C MET A 367 19.91 -23.90 6.82
N ASN A 368 20.86 -24.35 7.63
CA ASN A 368 22.15 -24.89 7.15
C ASN A 368 22.00 -26.14 6.27
N HIS A 369 20.88 -26.87 6.37
CA HIS A 369 20.61 -28.05 5.54
C HIS A 369 20.08 -27.72 4.13
N LEU A 370 19.63 -26.49 3.85
CA LEU A 370 18.81 -26.22 2.67
C LEU A 370 19.46 -25.47 1.49
N GLN A 371 20.61 -24.79 1.61
CA GLN A 371 21.14 -24.08 0.42
C GLN A 371 22.64 -23.73 0.45
N LYS A 372 23.35 -24.25 -0.56
CA LYS A 372 24.75 -23.96 -0.91
C LYS A 372 24.89 -22.72 -1.81
N ASN A 373 24.39 -21.55 -1.40
CA ASN A 373 24.47 -20.33 -2.22
C ASN A 373 25.46 -19.31 -1.63
N TYR A 374 26.56 -19.05 -2.34
CA TYR A 374 27.63 -18.10 -1.95
C TYR A 374 27.19 -16.63 -1.91
N LEU A 375 26.02 -16.27 -2.46
CA LEU A 375 25.42 -14.93 -2.30
C LEU A 375 25.10 -14.59 -0.83
N ARG A 376 25.03 -15.59 0.07
CA ARG A 376 25.00 -15.37 1.53
C ARG A 376 26.33 -14.86 2.12
N SER A 377 27.39 -14.72 1.32
CA SER A 377 28.65 -14.13 1.76
C SER A 377 28.52 -12.63 2.08
N GLY A 378 27.48 -11.95 1.58
CA GLY A 378 27.19 -10.52 1.81
C GLY A 378 27.83 -9.58 0.79
N TYR A 379 28.45 -10.12 -0.27
CA TYR A 379 29.03 -9.35 -1.37
C TYR A 379 27.97 -9.10 -2.45
N ASN A 380 27.17 -8.04 -2.28
CA ASN A 380 25.98 -7.79 -3.10
C ASN A 380 26.18 -6.69 -4.16
N HIS A 381 27.24 -5.91 -4.06
CA HIS A 381 27.52 -4.80 -4.96
C HIS A 381 28.91 -4.93 -5.56
N VAL A 382 29.02 -4.65 -6.86
CA VAL A 382 30.23 -4.89 -7.63
C VAL A 382 30.60 -3.62 -8.39
N LEU A 383 31.84 -3.20 -8.23
CA LEU A 383 32.48 -2.19 -9.06
C LEU A 383 33.39 -2.88 -10.06
N VAL A 384 33.28 -2.53 -11.34
CA VAL A 384 34.11 -3.10 -12.41
C VAL A 384 35.20 -2.10 -12.76
N GLY A 385 36.45 -2.47 -12.48
CA GLY A 385 37.62 -1.75 -12.94
C GLY A 385 38.33 -2.48 -14.07
N TRP A 386 39.31 -1.79 -14.67
CA TRP A 386 40.25 -2.39 -15.62
C TRP A 386 41.19 -3.38 -14.93
N GLU A 387 42.27 -3.76 -15.61
CA GLU A 387 43.33 -4.58 -15.03
C GLU A 387 43.82 -4.00 -13.69
N ARG A 388 44.04 -4.88 -12.70
CA ARG A 388 44.32 -4.51 -11.31
C ARG A 388 45.51 -3.55 -11.16
N SER A 389 46.50 -3.66 -12.03
CA SER A 389 47.69 -2.79 -12.05
C SER A 389 47.35 -1.31 -12.28
N LYS A 390 46.24 -1.00 -12.95
CA LYS A 390 45.80 0.36 -13.27
C LYS A 390 44.91 1.00 -12.21
N ASN A 391 44.35 0.21 -11.28
CA ASN A 391 43.32 0.66 -10.35
C ASN A 391 43.84 0.91 -8.92
N GLN A 392 45.14 1.21 -8.75
CA GLN A 392 45.72 1.46 -7.42
C GLN A 392 45.00 2.59 -6.67
N LEU A 393 44.54 3.62 -7.39
CA LEU A 393 43.78 4.73 -6.82
C LEU A 393 42.48 4.26 -6.16
N LEU A 394 41.75 3.35 -6.81
CA LEU A 394 40.49 2.82 -6.28
C LEU A 394 40.72 1.98 -5.02
N GLU A 395 41.76 1.15 -5.01
CA GLU A 395 42.15 0.39 -3.82
C GLU A 395 42.58 1.32 -2.67
N GLN A 396 43.22 2.46 -2.97
CA GLN A 396 43.51 3.50 -1.98
C GLN A 396 42.23 4.13 -1.41
N GLN A 397 41.22 4.41 -2.22
CA GLN A 397 39.94 4.93 -1.71
C GLN A 397 39.24 3.91 -0.79
N PHE A 398 39.23 2.63 -1.14
CA PHE A 398 38.71 1.60 -0.24
C PHE A 398 39.50 1.48 1.06
N TYR A 399 40.82 1.67 1.00
CA TYR A 399 41.65 1.72 2.18
C TYR A 399 41.31 2.93 3.07
N ASN A 400 41.05 4.10 2.49
CA ASN A 400 40.61 5.29 3.22
C ASN A 400 39.30 5.03 3.98
N ILE A 401 38.31 4.37 3.33
CA ILE A 401 37.07 3.93 3.98
C ILE A 401 37.37 3.05 5.20
N GLN A 402 38.32 2.12 5.08
CA GLN A 402 38.70 1.21 6.17
C GLN A 402 39.45 1.91 7.32
N GLN A 403 40.11 3.04 7.07
CA GLN A 403 40.84 3.81 8.10
C GLN A 403 40.01 4.92 8.73
N LYS A 404 38.76 5.14 8.28
CA LYS A 404 37.88 6.18 8.82
C LYS A 404 37.61 5.92 10.31
N LYS A 405 37.66 6.96 11.14
CA LYS A 405 37.60 6.85 12.62
C LYS A 405 36.40 6.06 13.16
N ASN A 406 35.28 6.04 12.42
CA ASN A 406 34.03 5.39 12.79
C ASN A 406 33.91 3.95 12.26
N VAL A 407 34.90 3.46 11.50
CA VAL A 407 34.90 2.13 10.88
C VAL A 407 35.95 1.26 11.57
N GLU A 408 35.50 0.29 12.38
CA GLU A 408 36.44 -0.68 12.97
C GLU A 408 37.05 -1.59 11.88
N LYS A 409 38.27 -2.07 12.11
CA LYS A 409 38.96 -2.98 11.19
C LYS A 409 38.10 -4.21 10.88
N GLY A 410 37.79 -4.39 9.60
CA GLY A 410 37.03 -5.54 9.10
C GLY A 410 35.52 -5.31 8.93
N MET A 411 34.99 -4.13 9.28
CA MET A 411 33.58 -3.80 9.03
C MET A 411 33.27 -3.53 7.55
N PHE A 412 34.20 -2.92 6.82
CA PHE A 412 34.13 -2.79 5.36
C PHE A 412 35.13 -3.74 4.70
N LYS A 413 34.64 -4.64 3.85
CA LYS A 413 35.46 -5.62 3.12
C LYS A 413 35.26 -5.46 1.63
N TYR A 414 36.35 -5.45 0.88
CA TYR A 414 36.34 -5.54 -0.57
C TYR A 414 37.14 -6.76 -1.01
N LEU A 415 36.63 -7.47 -2.01
CA LEU A 415 37.26 -8.66 -2.57
C LEU A 415 37.52 -8.42 -4.07
N PRO A 416 38.79 -8.24 -4.50
CA PRO A 416 39.13 -8.16 -5.90
C PRO A 416 39.14 -9.57 -6.53
N ILE A 417 38.36 -9.76 -7.58
CA ILE A 417 38.30 -11.00 -8.38
C ILE A 417 38.63 -10.66 -9.83
N GLU A 418 39.57 -11.39 -10.44
CA GLU A 418 39.89 -11.23 -11.86
C GLU A 418 38.84 -11.90 -12.76
N SER A 419 38.55 -11.25 -13.88
CA SER A 419 37.70 -11.80 -14.95
C SER A 419 38.34 -13.00 -15.66
N ILE A 420 37.50 -13.76 -16.37
CA ILE A 420 37.92 -14.94 -17.15
C ILE A 420 39.05 -14.60 -18.13
N ASP A 421 38.94 -13.43 -18.77
CA ASP A 421 39.88 -12.94 -19.78
C ASP A 421 41.02 -12.10 -19.19
N LYS A 422 41.05 -11.92 -17.85
CA LYS A 422 41.98 -11.07 -17.09
C LYS A 422 42.05 -9.59 -17.48
N GLN A 423 41.13 -9.13 -18.33
CA GLN A 423 41.06 -7.72 -18.75
C GLN A 423 40.45 -6.81 -17.67
N TYR A 424 39.59 -7.38 -16.83
CA TYR A 424 38.78 -6.67 -15.85
C TYR A 424 38.97 -7.24 -14.47
N THR A 425 38.82 -6.38 -13.47
CA THR A 425 38.84 -6.72 -12.05
C THR A 425 37.50 -6.35 -11.42
N TYR A 426 36.81 -7.33 -10.85
CA TYR A 426 35.59 -7.15 -10.08
C TYR A 426 35.92 -6.85 -8.63
N TYR A 427 35.56 -5.67 -8.15
CA TYR A 427 35.65 -5.32 -6.74
C TYR A 427 34.29 -5.60 -6.08
N CYS A 428 34.19 -6.73 -5.41
CA CYS A 428 32.97 -7.11 -4.69
C CYS A 428 32.99 -6.48 -3.31
N LEU A 429 31.98 -5.69 -2.98
CA LEU A 429 31.89 -4.93 -1.72
C LEU A 429 30.96 -5.61 -0.72
N LYS A 430 31.37 -5.61 0.56
CA LYS A 430 30.59 -6.10 1.69
C LYS A 430 30.71 -5.13 2.86
N VAL A 431 29.56 -4.79 3.44
CA VAL A 431 29.44 -3.97 4.65
C VAL A 431 28.89 -4.86 5.77
N ASP A 432 29.56 -4.85 6.91
CA ASP A 432 29.10 -5.53 8.12
C ASP A 432 27.86 -4.86 8.73
N GLU A 433 27.04 -5.65 9.42
CA GLU A 433 25.76 -5.17 9.94
C GLU A 433 25.90 -4.06 10.98
N LYS A 434 26.96 -4.08 11.79
CA LYS A 434 27.25 -3.02 12.77
C LYS A 434 27.48 -1.67 12.09
N LEU A 435 28.26 -1.66 11.01
CA LEU A 435 28.54 -0.46 10.25
C LEU A 435 27.28 0.05 9.53
N LYS A 436 26.44 -0.86 8.99
CA LYS A 436 25.14 -0.49 8.44
C LYS A 436 24.26 0.22 9.48
N ASN A 437 24.21 -0.28 10.71
CA ASN A 437 23.46 0.34 11.80
C ASN A 437 23.99 1.73 12.16
N LEU A 438 25.31 1.90 12.20
CA LEU A 438 25.93 3.19 12.48
C LEU A 438 25.56 4.24 11.43
N ILE A 439 25.72 3.90 10.15
CA ILE A 439 25.42 4.81 9.03
C ILE A 439 23.92 5.12 8.99
N ALA A 440 23.05 4.13 9.22
CA ALA A 440 21.61 4.34 9.27
C ALA A 440 21.21 5.30 10.40
N ASP A 441 21.91 5.29 11.53
CA ASP A 441 21.67 6.21 12.65
C ASP A 441 22.24 7.62 12.38
N GLU A 442 23.42 7.71 11.75
CA GLU A 442 24.04 8.98 11.33
C GLU A 442 23.18 9.70 10.28
N THR A 443 22.71 8.97 9.27
CA THR A 443 21.86 9.50 8.20
C THR A 443 20.38 9.64 8.59
N LYS A 444 20.00 9.12 9.77
CA LYS A 444 18.61 9.04 10.26
C LYS A 444 17.68 8.40 9.23
N MET A 445 18.10 7.26 8.67
CA MET A 445 17.28 6.47 7.75
C MET A 445 15.96 6.06 8.39
N MET A 446 14.87 6.18 7.64
CA MET A 446 13.54 5.85 8.13
C MET A 446 13.30 4.36 7.95
N ILE A 447 13.07 3.64 9.05
CA ILE A 447 12.93 2.19 9.07
C ILE A 447 11.71 1.83 9.91
N TYR A 448 11.02 0.76 9.54
CA TYR A 448 9.82 0.36 10.25
C TYR A 448 10.16 -0.17 11.64
N ASN A 449 9.53 0.42 12.65
CA ASN A 449 9.59 -0.07 14.03
C ASN A 449 8.44 -1.06 14.26
N SER A 450 8.76 -2.32 14.57
CA SER A 450 7.78 -3.38 14.78
C SER A 450 6.95 -3.19 16.05
N ARG A 451 7.49 -2.50 17.06
CA ARG A 451 6.80 -2.22 18.33
C ARG A 451 5.81 -1.08 18.20
N GLU A 452 6.23 0.03 17.60
CA GLU A 452 5.38 1.21 17.43
C GLU A 452 4.41 1.07 16.25
N GLY A 453 4.83 0.34 15.21
CA GLY A 453 4.00 0.00 14.05
C GLY A 453 3.97 1.06 12.95
N TYR A 454 4.97 1.95 12.90
CA TYR A 454 5.16 2.96 11.85
C TYR A 454 6.66 3.16 11.52
N LEU A 455 6.95 3.90 10.46
CA LEU A 455 8.32 4.24 10.04
C LEU A 455 8.88 5.39 10.90
N CYS A 456 9.98 5.14 11.60
CA CYS A 456 10.64 6.16 12.42
C CYS A 456 12.15 6.22 12.09
N PRO A 457 12.85 7.32 12.42
CA PRO A 457 14.29 7.39 12.17
C PRO A 457 14.99 6.29 12.97
N PHE A 458 15.91 5.59 12.32
CA PHE A 458 16.65 4.51 12.93
C PHE A 458 17.47 5.04 14.12
N ASN A 459 17.50 4.24 15.19
CA ASN A 459 18.27 4.54 16.39
C ASN A 459 18.97 3.26 16.86
N ILE A 460 20.29 3.33 17.02
CA ILE A 460 21.12 2.17 17.33
C ILE A 460 20.82 1.57 18.72
N THR A 461 20.39 2.41 19.68
CA THR A 461 20.10 1.98 21.07
C THR A 461 18.92 1.02 21.16
N ILE A 462 17.94 1.18 20.28
CA ILE A 462 16.71 0.38 20.19
C ILE A 462 16.68 -0.44 18.89
N GLN A 463 17.87 -0.79 18.35
CA GLN A 463 18.00 -1.50 17.07
C GLN A 463 17.17 -2.78 16.97
N GLU A 464 16.87 -3.45 18.09
CA GLU A 464 16.13 -4.72 18.12
C GLU A 464 14.64 -4.56 17.77
N GLU A 465 14.08 -3.37 17.95
CA GLU A 465 12.67 -3.08 17.63
C GLU A 465 12.45 -2.82 16.14
N PHE A 466 13.53 -2.53 15.41
CA PHE A 466 13.47 -2.22 13.98
C PHE A 466 13.55 -3.47 13.11
N GLU A 467 12.92 -3.40 11.94
CA GLU A 467 13.07 -4.43 10.91
C GLU A 467 14.50 -4.47 10.33
N ASN A 468 14.89 -5.61 9.75
CA ASN A 468 16.17 -5.71 9.03
C ASN A 468 16.19 -4.82 7.79
N PHE A 469 17.40 -4.43 7.38
CA PHE A 469 17.57 -3.66 6.16
C PHE A 469 17.13 -4.46 4.93
N HIS A 470 16.24 -3.87 4.13
CA HIS A 470 15.92 -4.36 2.79
C HIS A 470 17.09 -4.11 1.84
N HIS A 471 17.06 -4.75 0.67
CA HIS A 471 18.10 -4.54 -0.34
C HIS A 471 18.24 -3.08 -0.79
N VAL A 472 17.15 -2.31 -0.81
CA VAL A 472 17.19 -0.88 -1.10
C VAL A 472 18.01 -0.12 -0.06
N HIS A 473 17.76 -0.36 1.23
CA HIS A 473 18.53 0.25 2.32
C HIS A 473 20.01 -0.15 2.24
N ASP A 474 20.31 -1.42 1.96
CA ASP A 474 21.68 -1.89 1.77
C ASP A 474 22.42 -1.15 0.64
N GLN A 475 21.74 -0.92 -0.49
CA GLN A 475 22.32 -0.16 -1.60
C GLN A 475 22.51 1.31 -1.24
N GLN A 476 21.54 1.94 -0.57
CA GLN A 476 21.63 3.33 -0.14
C GLN A 476 22.77 3.56 0.87
N ILE A 477 22.91 2.67 1.85
CA ILE A 477 24.00 2.71 2.84
C ILE A 477 25.35 2.61 2.13
N LEU A 478 25.49 1.65 1.20
CA LEU A 478 26.73 1.48 0.46
C LEU A 478 27.05 2.67 -0.43
N GLN A 479 26.05 3.20 -1.15
CA GLN A 479 26.22 4.39 -1.98
C GLN A 479 26.65 5.59 -1.14
N THR A 480 26.03 5.80 0.02
CA THR A 480 26.42 6.87 0.95
C THR A 480 27.88 6.72 1.36
N LEU A 481 28.32 5.52 1.75
CA LEU A 481 29.73 5.25 2.08
C LEU A 481 30.71 5.54 0.95
N LEU A 482 30.32 5.24 -0.29
CA LEU A 482 31.18 5.44 -1.44
C LEU A 482 31.24 6.93 -1.82
N TYR A 483 30.08 7.59 -1.92
CA TYR A 483 29.98 9.01 -2.27
C TYR A 483 30.62 9.94 -1.24
N ASP A 484 30.68 9.53 0.03
CA ASP A 484 31.42 10.23 1.07
C ASP A 484 32.92 10.37 0.76
N GLU A 485 33.51 9.39 0.06
CA GLU A 485 34.95 9.39 -0.24
C GLU A 485 35.25 9.79 -1.69
N PHE A 486 34.47 9.31 -2.66
CA PHE A 486 34.64 9.64 -4.06
C PHE A 486 33.34 9.55 -4.86
N ASP A 487 33.20 10.42 -5.85
CA ASP A 487 32.08 10.38 -6.78
C ASP A 487 32.29 9.25 -7.82
N ILE A 488 31.48 8.20 -7.71
CA ILE A 488 31.53 7.04 -8.59
C ILE A 488 31.25 7.44 -10.04
N ASP A 489 30.31 8.37 -10.27
CA ASP A 489 29.93 8.77 -11.62
C ASP A 489 31.06 9.53 -12.29
N GLN A 490 31.78 10.36 -11.53
CA GLN A 490 32.98 11.01 -12.02
C GLN A 490 34.05 9.98 -12.41
N PHE A 491 34.27 8.96 -11.58
CA PHE A 491 35.23 7.89 -11.88
C PHE A 491 34.86 7.07 -13.13
N ILE A 492 33.56 6.88 -13.38
CA ILE A 492 33.07 6.25 -14.62
C ILE A 492 33.33 7.16 -15.82
N ASN A 493 33.05 8.47 -15.70
CA ASN A 493 33.30 9.43 -16.78
C ASN A 493 34.78 9.58 -17.13
N ASP A 494 35.66 9.55 -16.13
CA ASP A 494 37.11 9.63 -16.29
C ASP A 494 37.71 8.31 -16.81
N GLY A 495 36.89 7.25 -16.92
CA GLY A 495 37.29 5.94 -17.43
C GLY A 495 38.11 5.09 -16.45
N LEU A 496 38.18 5.49 -15.18
CA LEU A 496 38.84 4.75 -14.09
C LEU A 496 38.00 3.53 -13.67
N LEU A 497 36.68 3.71 -13.64
CA LEU A 497 35.69 2.66 -13.48
C LEU A 497 34.95 2.45 -14.80
N ILE A 498 34.54 1.22 -15.06
CA ILE A 498 33.76 0.89 -16.26
C ILE A 498 32.27 1.00 -15.95
N GLU A 499 31.84 0.30 -14.90
CA GLU A 499 30.45 0.26 -14.49
C GLU A 499 30.30 -0.16 -13.02
N GLN A 500 29.13 0.11 -12.47
CA GLN A 500 28.68 -0.37 -11.16
C GLN A 500 27.36 -1.11 -11.33
N TYR A 501 27.19 -2.23 -10.64
CA TYR A 501 25.89 -2.89 -10.57
C TYR A 501 25.73 -3.73 -9.29
N PRO A 502 24.51 -3.81 -8.74
CA PRO A 502 24.16 -4.78 -7.72
C PRO A 502 23.97 -6.17 -8.35
N VAL A 503 24.40 -7.20 -7.65
CA VAL A 503 24.25 -8.60 -8.10
C VAL A 503 22.82 -9.06 -7.86
N HIS A 504 22.32 -9.89 -8.77
CA HIS A 504 21.04 -10.55 -8.60
C HIS A 504 21.07 -11.64 -7.52
N ASP A 505 20.07 -11.62 -6.64
CA ASP A 505 19.65 -12.75 -5.81
C ASP A 505 18.59 -13.58 -6.55
N GLU A 506 18.79 -14.90 -6.66
CA GLU A 506 17.84 -15.82 -7.30
C GLU A 506 16.65 -16.18 -6.38
N GLU A 507 16.81 -16.15 -5.06
CA GLU A 507 15.69 -16.46 -4.13
C GLU A 507 14.58 -15.40 -4.23
N GLU A 508 14.97 -14.12 -4.24
CA GLU A 508 14.06 -12.99 -4.39
C GLU A 508 13.38 -12.98 -5.77
N LYS A 509 14.11 -13.38 -6.83
CA LYS A 509 13.51 -13.54 -8.18
C LYS A 509 12.44 -14.62 -8.23
N GLU A 510 12.65 -15.73 -7.52
CA GLU A 510 11.66 -16.81 -7.43
C GLU A 510 10.44 -16.39 -6.60
N LEU A 511 10.65 -15.60 -5.56
CA LEU A 511 9.56 -14.98 -4.79
C LEU A 511 8.68 -14.11 -5.67
N ILE A 512 9.28 -13.20 -6.44
CA ILE A 512 8.51 -12.28 -7.30
C ILE A 512 7.64 -13.08 -8.28
N LEU A 513 8.18 -14.19 -8.83
CA LEU A 513 7.41 -15.08 -9.68
C LEU A 513 6.26 -15.77 -8.93
N LYS A 514 6.51 -16.23 -7.70
CA LYS A 514 5.49 -16.93 -6.88
C LYS A 514 4.32 -16.00 -6.58
N PHE A 515 4.59 -14.75 -6.19
CA PHE A 515 3.56 -13.75 -5.95
C PHE A 515 2.83 -13.37 -7.23
N TRP A 516 3.55 -13.10 -8.31
CA TRP A 516 2.94 -12.80 -9.61
C TRP A 516 1.98 -13.90 -10.07
N ARG A 517 2.39 -15.18 -10.01
CA ARG A 517 1.53 -16.30 -10.42
C ARG A 517 0.25 -16.43 -9.61
N ASN A 518 0.32 -16.17 -8.31
CA ASN A 518 -0.81 -16.28 -7.40
C ASN A 518 -1.75 -15.08 -7.51
N GLU A 519 -1.19 -13.87 -7.70
CA GLU A 519 -1.92 -12.61 -7.60
C GLU A 519 -2.28 -12.01 -8.98
N ARG A 520 -1.74 -12.51 -10.12
CA ARG A 520 -1.91 -11.90 -11.45
C ARG A 520 -3.35 -11.53 -11.82
N PHE A 521 -4.30 -12.44 -11.59
CA PHE A 521 -5.71 -12.18 -11.91
C PHE A 521 -6.33 -11.19 -10.94
N HIS A 522 -5.94 -11.27 -9.65
CA HIS A 522 -6.41 -10.32 -8.64
C HIS A 522 -5.91 -8.91 -8.94
N ILE A 523 -4.63 -8.76 -9.32
CA ILE A 523 -4.03 -7.49 -9.74
C ILE A 523 -4.80 -6.88 -10.92
N LEU A 524 -5.24 -7.70 -11.88
CA LEU A 524 -5.99 -7.22 -13.04
C LEU A 524 -7.40 -6.70 -12.72
N PHE A 525 -7.98 -7.08 -11.58
CA PHE A 525 -9.31 -6.59 -11.16
C PHE A 525 -9.25 -5.67 -9.94
N GLU A 526 -8.07 -5.47 -9.35
CA GLU A 526 -7.89 -4.67 -8.15
C GLU A 526 -8.30 -3.20 -8.33
N PRO A 527 -8.03 -2.51 -9.46
CA PRO A 527 -8.35 -1.09 -9.58
C PRO A 527 -9.85 -0.78 -9.55
N PHE A 528 -10.72 -1.78 -9.74
CA PHE A 528 -12.17 -1.67 -9.55
C PHE A 528 -12.60 -1.87 -8.08
N GLN A 529 -11.69 -2.29 -7.20
CA GLN A 529 -11.96 -2.45 -5.78
C GLN A 529 -11.59 -1.17 -5.03
N LEU A 530 -12.57 -0.56 -4.35
CA LEU A 530 -12.36 0.61 -3.49
C LEU A 530 -11.69 0.27 -2.14
N LYS A 531 -11.38 -1.01 -1.90
CA LYS A 531 -10.79 -1.48 -0.65
C LYS A 531 -9.26 -1.44 -0.72
N LYS A 532 -8.62 -1.39 0.44
CA LYS A 532 -7.17 -1.42 0.59
C LYS A 532 -6.55 -2.57 -0.21
N SER A 533 -5.55 -2.25 -1.05
CA SER A 533 -4.75 -3.22 -1.77
C SER A 533 -4.04 -4.17 -0.81
N GLN A 534 -4.14 -5.47 -1.09
CA GLN A 534 -3.39 -6.51 -0.37
C GLN A 534 -2.29 -7.13 -1.25
N ASN A 535 -2.02 -6.54 -2.42
CA ASN A 535 -1.12 -7.11 -3.41
C ASN A 535 0.34 -6.97 -2.95
N ARG A 536 1.02 -8.12 -2.77
CA ARG A 536 2.40 -8.17 -2.31
C ARG A 536 3.39 -8.08 -3.46
N THR A 537 2.95 -8.45 -4.67
CA THR A 537 3.83 -8.48 -5.85
C THR A 537 4.52 -7.15 -6.13
N PHE A 538 3.80 -6.03 -6.09
CA PHE A 538 4.37 -4.70 -6.35
C PHE A 538 5.34 -4.27 -5.25
N SER A 539 4.99 -4.52 -3.98
CA SER A 539 5.87 -4.24 -2.85
C SER A 539 7.17 -5.06 -2.97
N ALA A 540 7.09 -6.33 -3.39
CA ALA A 540 8.27 -7.17 -3.60
C ALA A 540 9.16 -6.67 -4.75
N LEU A 541 8.54 -6.24 -5.87
CA LEU A 541 9.26 -5.61 -6.97
C LEU A 541 9.99 -4.34 -6.51
N SER A 542 9.30 -3.49 -5.75
CA SER A 542 9.86 -2.24 -5.22
C SER A 542 11.01 -2.50 -4.23
N SER A 543 10.84 -3.41 -3.27
CA SER A 543 11.88 -3.75 -2.30
C SER A 543 13.14 -4.38 -2.92
N TYR A 544 13.04 -4.98 -4.10
CA TYR A 544 14.17 -5.62 -4.78
C TYR A 544 14.82 -4.75 -5.86
N PHE A 545 14.02 -4.13 -6.73
CA PHE A 545 14.48 -3.34 -7.88
C PHE A 545 14.50 -1.83 -7.63
N GLY A 546 13.82 -1.34 -6.58
CA GLY A 546 13.65 0.08 -6.29
C GLY A 546 12.26 0.59 -6.64
N ALA A 547 11.90 1.76 -6.08
CA ALA A 547 10.58 2.34 -6.20
C ALA A 547 10.25 2.75 -7.64
N GLU A 548 11.24 3.23 -8.40
CA GLU A 548 11.07 3.63 -9.81
C GLU A 548 10.54 2.49 -10.70
N VAL A 549 11.16 1.31 -10.64
CA VAL A 549 10.67 0.10 -11.35
C VAL A 549 9.30 -0.33 -10.81
N GLY A 550 9.09 -0.21 -9.49
CA GLY A 550 7.81 -0.51 -8.86
C GLY A 550 6.67 0.35 -9.42
N PHE A 551 6.83 1.68 -9.46
CA PHE A 551 5.83 2.60 -9.98
C PHE A 551 5.54 2.37 -11.46
N PHE A 552 6.57 2.03 -12.25
CA PHE A 552 6.39 1.67 -13.65
C PHE A 552 5.44 0.48 -13.84
N PHE A 553 5.66 -0.63 -13.11
CA PHE A 553 4.78 -1.81 -13.21
C PHE A 553 3.38 -1.55 -12.63
N VAL A 554 3.26 -0.75 -11.57
CA VAL A 554 1.96 -0.35 -11.01
C VAL A 554 1.18 0.46 -12.04
N PHE A 555 1.80 1.46 -12.68
CA PHE A 555 1.17 2.26 -13.73
C PHE A 555 0.75 1.40 -14.92
N LEU A 556 1.63 0.54 -15.40
CA LEU A 556 1.35 -0.32 -16.56
C LEU A 556 0.19 -1.29 -16.30
N CYS A 557 0.18 -1.94 -15.13
CA CYS A 557 -0.95 -2.78 -14.72
C CYS A 557 -2.22 -1.94 -14.61
N PHE A 558 -2.17 -0.81 -13.89
CA PHE A 558 -3.33 0.09 -13.73
C PHE A 558 -3.92 0.51 -15.08
N PHE A 559 -3.08 0.99 -16.00
CA PHE A 559 -3.49 1.37 -17.35
C PHE A 559 -4.16 0.21 -18.10
N THR A 560 -3.58 -1.00 -18.03
CA THR A 560 -4.13 -2.20 -18.68
C THR A 560 -5.48 -2.60 -18.12
N THR A 561 -5.67 -2.52 -16.80
CA THR A 561 -6.95 -2.87 -16.17
C THR A 561 -8.07 -1.92 -16.52
N TRP A 562 -7.78 -0.62 -16.56
CA TRP A 562 -8.78 0.40 -16.87
C TRP A 562 -9.18 0.39 -18.34
N LEU A 563 -8.31 -0.09 -19.23
CA LEU A 563 -8.62 -0.28 -20.64
C LEU A 563 -9.70 -1.35 -20.90
N PHE A 564 -9.99 -2.26 -19.95
CA PHE A 564 -11.11 -3.19 -20.11
C PHE A 564 -12.46 -2.46 -20.23
N LEU A 565 -12.64 -1.33 -19.54
CA LEU A 565 -13.88 -0.55 -19.58
C LEU A 565 -14.22 -0.04 -20.99
N PRO A 566 -13.30 0.63 -21.72
CA PRO A 566 -13.56 1.06 -23.10
C PRO A 566 -13.38 -0.05 -24.13
N ALA A 567 -12.53 -1.06 -23.88
CA ALA A 567 -12.29 -2.12 -24.85
C ALA A 567 -13.51 -2.99 -25.15
N ILE A 568 -14.35 -3.30 -24.15
CA ILE A 568 -15.57 -4.11 -24.36
C ILE A 568 -16.59 -3.39 -25.25
N PRO A 569 -17.07 -2.16 -24.93
CA PRO A 569 -18.00 -1.45 -25.80
C PRO A 569 -17.36 -1.09 -27.14
N GLY A 570 -16.07 -0.77 -27.18
CA GLY A 570 -15.36 -0.53 -28.44
C GLY A 570 -15.33 -1.75 -29.36
N LEU A 571 -15.20 -2.96 -28.80
CA LEU A 571 -15.23 -4.22 -29.54
C LEU A 571 -16.63 -4.47 -30.12
N LEU A 572 -17.66 -4.24 -29.31
CA LEU A 572 -19.05 -4.40 -29.75
C LEU A 572 -19.37 -3.45 -30.89
N ILE A 573 -19.03 -2.16 -30.75
CA ILE A 573 -19.22 -1.16 -31.81
C ILE A 573 -18.46 -1.55 -33.08
N GLY A 574 -17.19 -1.96 -32.96
CA GLY A 574 -16.40 -2.40 -34.11
C GLY A 574 -16.96 -3.65 -34.81
N ILE A 575 -17.57 -4.58 -34.07
CA ILE A 575 -18.24 -5.75 -34.66
C ILE A 575 -19.53 -5.32 -35.39
N PHE A 576 -20.33 -4.43 -34.80
CA PHE A 576 -21.56 -3.97 -35.44
C PHE A 576 -21.28 -3.12 -36.68
N ASP A 577 -20.24 -2.30 -36.66
CA ASP A 577 -19.76 -1.54 -37.82
C ASP A 577 -19.32 -2.48 -38.95
N PHE A 578 -18.60 -3.56 -38.61
CA PHE A 578 -18.22 -4.59 -39.58
C PHE A 578 -19.43 -5.34 -40.18
N VAL A 579 -20.51 -5.52 -39.42
CA VAL A 579 -21.76 -6.16 -39.89
C VAL A 579 -22.61 -5.20 -40.74
N GLY A 580 -22.35 -3.89 -40.68
CA GLY A 580 -23.01 -2.87 -41.51
C GLY A 580 -24.40 -2.47 -41.00
N GLU A 581 -24.64 -2.47 -39.68
CA GLU A 581 -25.90 -1.98 -39.12
C GLU A 581 -25.93 -0.44 -39.01
N ASP A 582 -26.92 0.21 -39.62
CA ASP A 582 -27.10 1.68 -39.57
C ASP A 582 -27.35 2.24 -38.15
N SER A 583 -27.73 1.39 -37.20
CA SER A 583 -27.98 1.78 -35.80
C SER A 583 -26.71 2.21 -35.06
N VAL A 584 -25.54 1.81 -35.57
CA VAL A 584 -24.21 2.07 -35.00
C VAL A 584 -23.84 3.56 -35.08
N TYR A 585 -24.29 4.25 -36.13
CA TYR A 585 -23.95 5.64 -36.41
C TYR A 585 -24.43 6.63 -35.33
N ALA A 586 -25.46 6.28 -34.56
CA ALA A 586 -25.93 7.10 -33.43
C ALA A 586 -25.12 6.87 -32.14
N ILE A 587 -24.46 5.71 -32.00
CA ILE A 587 -23.80 5.28 -30.76
C ILE A 587 -22.34 5.78 -30.70
N THR A 588 -21.68 5.96 -31.85
CA THR A 588 -20.28 6.39 -31.92
C THR A 588 -20.00 7.73 -31.23
N PRO A 589 -20.76 8.82 -31.44
CA PRO A 589 -20.53 10.07 -30.72
C PRO A 589 -20.69 9.93 -29.19
N ILE A 590 -21.65 9.11 -28.74
CA ILE A 590 -21.86 8.83 -27.32
C ILE A 590 -20.63 8.11 -26.75
N TYR A 591 -20.10 7.11 -27.47
CA TYR A 591 -18.87 6.43 -27.08
C TYR A 591 -17.69 7.41 -26.93
N THR A 592 -17.53 8.35 -27.86
CA THR A 592 -16.42 9.34 -27.80
C THR A 592 -16.53 10.31 -26.63
N LEU A 593 -17.74 10.73 -26.26
CA LEU A 593 -17.97 11.52 -25.05
C LEU A 593 -17.70 10.70 -23.79
N CYS A 594 -18.12 9.43 -23.79
CA CYS A 594 -17.80 8.50 -22.71
C CYS A 594 -16.29 8.28 -22.57
N MET A 595 -15.52 8.26 -23.66
CA MET A 595 -14.05 8.15 -23.63
C MET A 595 -13.39 9.38 -22.99
N ALA A 596 -13.92 10.57 -23.25
CA ALA A 596 -13.45 11.80 -22.62
C ALA A 596 -13.71 11.76 -21.09
N VAL A 597 -14.90 11.34 -20.66
CA VAL A 597 -15.22 11.14 -19.24
C VAL A 597 -14.35 10.03 -18.63
N TRP A 598 -14.17 8.91 -19.32
CA TRP A 598 -13.31 7.81 -18.87
C TRP A 598 -11.88 8.27 -18.61
N ALA A 599 -11.29 9.10 -19.48
CA ALA A 599 -9.93 9.62 -19.30
C ALA A 599 -9.79 10.45 -18.01
N THR A 600 -10.82 11.22 -17.66
CA THR A 600 -10.84 12.01 -16.42
C THR A 600 -10.93 11.12 -15.18
N ILE A 601 -11.86 10.16 -15.20
CA ILE A 601 -12.02 9.20 -14.10
C ILE A 601 -10.73 8.38 -13.92
N PHE A 602 -10.14 7.89 -15.03
CA PHE A 602 -8.88 7.16 -15.01
C PHE A 602 -7.77 7.91 -14.28
N PHE A 603 -7.60 9.20 -14.57
CA PHE A 603 -6.55 10.02 -13.97
C PHE A 603 -6.78 10.26 -12.46
N GLU A 604 -8.01 10.54 -12.05
CA GLU A 604 -8.33 10.73 -10.63
C GLU A 604 -8.12 9.44 -9.82
N PHE A 605 -8.50 8.29 -10.37
CA PHE A 605 -8.22 7.01 -9.75
C PHE A 605 -6.72 6.65 -9.79
N TRP A 606 -5.97 7.12 -10.80
CA TRP A 606 -4.52 6.96 -10.84
C TRP A 606 -3.85 7.73 -9.69
N LYS A 607 -4.21 9.00 -9.45
CA LYS A 607 -3.69 9.79 -8.32
C LYS A 607 -3.91 9.07 -6.98
N ARG A 608 -5.13 8.54 -6.78
CA ARG A 608 -5.47 7.70 -5.61
C ARG A 608 -4.61 6.46 -5.49
N LYS A 609 -4.45 5.72 -6.59
CA LYS A 609 -3.63 4.49 -6.60
C LYS A 609 -2.16 4.80 -6.37
N GLN A 610 -1.67 5.92 -6.88
CA GLN A 610 -0.31 6.39 -6.68
C GLN A 610 -0.05 6.72 -5.21
N SER A 611 -0.97 7.42 -4.53
CA SER A 611 -0.86 7.72 -3.09
C SER A 611 -0.83 6.44 -2.25
N GLU A 612 -1.72 5.48 -2.54
CA GLU A 612 -1.68 4.15 -1.92
C GLU A 612 -0.33 3.44 -2.14
N THR A 613 0.18 3.48 -3.37
CA THR A 613 1.45 2.82 -3.73
C THR A 613 2.64 3.49 -3.06
N MET A 614 2.64 4.82 -2.97
CA MET A 614 3.64 5.61 -2.26
C MET A 614 3.73 5.18 -0.79
N TYR A 615 2.59 5.00 -0.12
CA TYR A 615 2.57 4.48 1.26
C TYR A 615 3.07 3.04 1.34
N ASN A 616 2.58 2.15 0.46
CA ASN A 616 2.96 0.73 0.47
C ASN A 616 4.45 0.48 0.15
N PHE A 617 5.10 1.42 -0.53
CA PHE A 617 6.54 1.39 -0.83
C PHE A 617 7.37 2.17 0.20
N ASP A 618 6.77 2.70 1.27
CA ASP A 618 7.42 3.55 2.28
C ASP A 618 8.04 4.85 1.72
N MET A 619 7.59 5.29 0.55
CA MET A 619 8.16 6.45 -0.14
C MET A 619 7.62 7.79 0.39
N HIS A 620 6.53 7.79 1.16
CA HIS A 620 5.98 9.01 1.76
C HIS A 620 6.97 9.70 2.71
N VAL A 621 7.81 8.91 3.39
CA VAL A 621 8.83 9.40 4.34
C VAL A 621 10.20 9.60 3.69
N ALA A 622 10.46 8.93 2.56
CA ALA A 622 11.75 9.01 1.89
C ALA A 622 12.05 10.46 1.48
N LYS A 623 13.25 10.93 1.82
CA LYS A 623 13.79 12.19 1.27
C LYS A 623 14.35 11.88 -0.11
N GLU A 624 13.78 12.48 -1.15
CA GLU A 624 14.37 12.44 -2.49
C GLU A 624 15.65 13.29 -2.44
N GLN A 625 16.80 12.63 -2.26
CA GLN A 625 18.09 13.29 -2.36
C GLN A 625 18.35 13.61 -3.82
N ARG A 626 18.39 14.90 -4.15
CA ARG A 626 18.71 15.36 -5.50
C ARG A 626 20.16 15.02 -5.82
N ARG A 627 20.36 14.08 -6.74
CA ARG A 627 21.70 13.70 -7.21
C ARG A 627 22.28 14.83 -8.06
N ARG A 628 23.42 15.40 -7.64
CA ARG A 628 24.17 16.37 -8.45
C ARG A 628 24.84 15.66 -9.62
N ILE A 629 24.87 16.33 -10.79
CA ILE A 629 25.53 15.80 -11.99
C ILE A 629 27.03 16.16 -11.93
N PRO A 630 27.95 15.20 -12.08
CA PRO A 630 29.39 15.48 -12.00
C PRO A 630 29.90 16.43 -13.10
N GLN A 631 29.25 16.41 -14.27
CA GLN A 631 29.64 17.26 -15.41
C GLN A 631 29.13 18.70 -15.29
N TYR A 632 28.43 19.05 -14.21
CA TYR A 632 27.93 20.40 -14.00
C TYR A 632 29.08 21.40 -13.86
N LYS A 633 29.07 22.43 -14.70
CA LYS A 633 30.10 23.47 -14.72
C LYS A 633 29.52 24.81 -14.25
N GLY A 634 30.23 25.53 -13.41
CA GLY A 634 29.81 26.83 -12.94
C GLY A 634 30.94 27.61 -12.27
N ALA A 635 30.67 28.86 -11.92
CA ALA A 635 31.55 29.63 -11.07
C ALA A 635 31.37 29.17 -9.62
N PHE A 636 32.45 29.18 -8.84
CA PHE A 636 32.37 28.97 -7.40
C PHE A 636 31.81 30.24 -6.76
N ILE A 637 30.65 30.11 -6.13
CA ILE A 637 29.98 31.18 -5.39
C ILE A 637 29.86 30.71 -3.93
N ILE A 638 30.17 31.60 -3.00
CA ILE A 638 29.96 31.32 -1.58
C ILE A 638 28.52 31.68 -1.27
N GLU A 639 27.73 30.74 -0.79
CA GLU A 639 26.36 31.00 -0.39
C GLU A 639 26.33 31.78 0.92
N ASP A 640 25.66 32.93 0.94
CA ASP A 640 25.65 33.84 2.09
C ASP A 640 25.01 33.24 3.35
N VAL A 641 24.11 32.26 3.20
CA VAL A 641 23.34 31.65 4.29
C VAL A 641 24.03 30.42 4.87
N THR A 642 24.57 29.54 4.02
CA THR A 642 25.19 28.29 4.47
C THR A 642 26.71 28.40 4.64
N HIS A 643 27.31 29.48 4.12
CA HIS A 643 28.76 29.64 3.96
C HIS A 643 29.43 28.45 3.26
N THR A 644 28.67 27.68 2.48
CA THR A 644 29.20 26.60 1.67
C THR A 644 29.61 27.12 0.30
N ILE A 645 30.65 26.51 -0.26
CA ILE A 645 31.10 26.80 -1.62
C ILE A 645 30.18 26.01 -2.56
N GLU A 646 29.33 26.72 -3.29
CA GLU A 646 28.47 26.14 -4.31
C GLU A 646 29.00 26.45 -5.71
N ILE A 647 28.83 25.50 -6.62
CA ILE A 647 29.07 25.72 -8.04
C ILE A 647 27.74 26.20 -8.61
N MET A 648 27.73 27.35 -9.29
CA MET A 648 26.54 27.84 -9.99
C MET A 648 26.85 28.35 -11.39
N ASP A 649 25.99 28.03 -12.35
CA ASP A 649 26.05 28.54 -13.72
C ASP A 649 25.54 29.99 -13.78
N THR A 650 26.42 30.93 -14.10
CA THR A 650 26.12 32.37 -14.13
C THR A 650 25.44 32.83 -15.43
N ARG A 651 25.28 31.93 -16.42
CA ARG A 651 24.63 32.27 -17.69
C ARG A 651 23.15 32.53 -17.48
N ASN A 652 22.61 33.51 -18.21
CA ASN A 652 21.18 33.81 -18.16
C ASN A 652 20.36 32.59 -18.62
N VAL A 653 19.59 32.04 -17.68
CA VAL A 653 18.81 30.80 -17.83
C VAL A 653 17.84 30.87 -19.01
N GLN A 654 17.16 32.01 -19.20
CA GLN A 654 16.18 32.17 -20.28
C GLN A 654 16.83 32.11 -21.66
N TRP A 655 17.94 32.83 -21.84
CA TRP A 655 18.69 32.84 -23.10
C TRP A 655 19.33 31.49 -23.42
N LYS A 656 19.76 30.74 -22.39
CA LYS A 656 20.28 29.37 -22.53
C LYS A 656 19.23 28.44 -23.14
N TYR A 657 18.02 28.41 -22.57
CA TYR A 657 16.93 27.58 -23.07
C TYR A 657 16.43 28.05 -24.45
N PHE A 658 16.34 29.36 -24.66
CA PHE A 658 15.95 29.92 -25.95
C PHE A 658 16.90 29.48 -27.08
N LYS A 659 18.22 29.63 -26.90
CA LYS A 659 19.21 29.24 -27.91
C LYS A 659 19.27 27.73 -28.15
N SER A 660 19.01 26.95 -27.10
CA SER A 660 19.00 25.49 -27.15
C SER A 660 17.76 24.94 -27.88
N ASN A 661 16.57 25.45 -27.53
CA ASN A 661 15.30 24.92 -28.01
C ASN A 661 14.92 25.43 -29.41
N THR A 662 15.24 26.67 -29.75
CA THR A 662 14.88 27.27 -31.05
C THR A 662 15.32 26.43 -32.27
N PRO A 663 16.60 25.99 -32.40
CA PRO A 663 17.02 25.17 -33.53
C PRO A 663 16.33 23.80 -33.56
N LEU A 664 16.04 23.21 -32.38
CA LEU A 664 15.30 21.95 -32.30
C LEU A 664 13.86 22.10 -32.80
N VAL A 665 13.19 23.21 -32.48
CA VAL A 665 11.82 23.49 -32.95
C VAL A 665 11.80 23.68 -34.47
N PHE A 666 12.74 24.45 -35.04
CA PHE A 666 12.83 24.58 -36.49
C PHE A 666 13.10 23.24 -37.19
N LEU A 667 14.02 22.45 -36.64
CA LEU A 667 14.30 21.11 -37.15
C LEU A 667 13.06 20.21 -37.07
N ALA A 668 12.32 20.26 -35.96
CA ALA A 668 11.09 19.51 -35.77
C ALA A 668 10.03 19.88 -36.83
N ILE A 669 9.83 21.17 -37.10
CA ILE A 669 8.89 21.62 -38.13
C ILE A 669 9.28 21.09 -39.51
N ILE A 670 10.59 21.11 -39.85
CA ILE A 670 11.10 20.60 -41.13
C ILE A 670 10.88 19.08 -41.24
N ILE A 671 11.21 18.33 -40.18
CA ILE A 671 11.05 16.87 -40.16
C ILE A 671 9.58 16.50 -40.30
N ILE A 672 8.71 17.05 -39.45
CA ILE A 672 7.28 16.77 -39.44
C ILE A 672 6.70 17.15 -40.82
N GLY A 673 6.94 18.38 -41.30
CA GLY A 673 6.45 18.83 -42.60
C GLY A 673 6.93 17.97 -43.77
N GLY A 674 8.19 17.53 -43.73
CA GLY A 674 8.80 16.64 -44.72
C GLY A 674 8.14 15.26 -44.75
N GLU A 675 7.90 14.65 -43.59
CA GLU A 675 7.19 13.37 -43.47
C GLU A 675 5.75 13.48 -43.96
N GLN A 676 5.04 14.56 -43.58
CA GLN A 676 3.67 14.80 -44.03
C GLN A 676 3.58 14.99 -45.55
N PHE A 677 4.50 15.77 -46.13
CA PHE A 677 4.56 15.98 -47.57
C PHE A 677 4.95 14.70 -48.33
N GLY A 678 5.92 13.94 -47.80
CA GLY A 678 6.36 12.68 -48.36
C GLY A 678 5.22 11.64 -48.42
N TYR A 679 4.46 11.48 -47.34
CA TYR A 679 3.29 10.60 -47.33
C TYR A 679 2.22 11.05 -48.33
N TYR A 680 1.92 12.35 -48.38
CA TYR A 680 0.97 12.90 -49.35
C TYR A 680 1.38 12.59 -50.80
N TYR A 681 2.66 12.78 -51.14
CA TYR A 681 3.18 12.50 -52.48
C TYR A 681 3.13 11.00 -52.82
N LEU A 682 3.51 10.12 -51.88
CA LEU A 682 3.45 8.67 -52.08
C LEU A 682 2.02 8.17 -52.28
N LYS A 683 1.05 8.72 -51.54
CA LYS A 683 -0.37 8.40 -51.69
C LYS A 683 -0.90 8.84 -53.07
N GLN A 684 -0.46 10.00 -53.56
CA GLN A 684 -0.88 10.52 -54.87
C GLN A 684 -0.38 9.68 -56.06
N ILE A 685 0.77 9.02 -55.94
CA ILE A 685 1.33 8.21 -57.05
C ILE A 685 0.50 6.95 -57.30
N ASN A 686 -0.03 6.32 -56.24
CA ASN A 686 -0.78 5.06 -56.30
C ASN A 686 -2.23 5.25 -55.84
N GLU A 687 -2.93 6.25 -56.38
CA GLU A 687 -4.34 6.48 -56.08
C GLU A 687 -5.20 5.29 -56.53
N GLY A 688 -5.94 4.68 -55.60
CA GLY A 688 -7.00 3.69 -55.90
C GLY A 688 -6.80 2.28 -55.33
N ASP A 689 -5.60 1.93 -54.83
CA ASP A 689 -5.31 0.59 -54.30
C ASP A 689 -5.23 0.57 -52.76
N GLN A 690 -6.21 -0.09 -52.11
CA GLN A 690 -6.29 -0.22 -50.64
C GLN A 690 -5.05 -0.86 -49.99
N LEU A 691 -4.38 -1.77 -50.70
CA LEU A 691 -3.14 -2.39 -50.23
C LEU A 691 -1.99 -1.38 -50.12
N TYR A 692 -1.85 -0.50 -51.12
CA TYR A 692 -0.81 0.53 -51.10
C TYR A 692 -1.09 1.59 -50.03
N ASP A 693 -2.35 1.97 -49.81
CA ASP A 693 -2.73 2.88 -48.72
C ASP A 693 -2.31 2.33 -47.35
N SER A 694 -2.57 1.05 -47.11
CA SER A 694 -2.18 0.36 -45.86
C SER A 694 -0.65 0.28 -45.70
N LEU A 695 0.05 -0.03 -46.79
CA LEU A 695 1.51 -0.09 -46.80
C LEU A 695 2.14 1.27 -46.51
N TRP A 696 1.65 2.34 -47.15
CA TRP A 696 2.17 3.69 -46.93
C TRP A 696 1.88 4.21 -45.53
N ALA A 697 0.73 3.85 -44.95
CA ALA A 697 0.41 4.16 -43.55
C ALA A 697 1.41 3.50 -42.58
N CYS A 698 1.74 2.22 -42.79
CA CYS A 698 2.78 1.54 -42.02
C CYS A 698 4.16 2.16 -42.23
N VAL A 699 4.54 2.51 -43.46
CA VAL A 699 5.81 3.19 -43.76
C VAL A 699 5.92 4.52 -43.03
N LEU A 700 4.84 5.31 -43.01
CA LEU A 700 4.78 6.55 -42.23
C LEU A 700 4.97 6.26 -40.73
N ALA A 701 4.31 5.23 -40.19
CA ALA A 701 4.46 4.84 -38.78
C ALA A 701 5.91 4.49 -38.43
N PHE A 702 6.61 3.73 -39.29
CA PHE A 702 8.02 3.41 -39.11
C PHE A 702 8.93 4.64 -39.26
N SER A 703 8.61 5.53 -40.20
CA SER A 703 9.35 6.78 -40.41
C SER A 703 9.30 7.66 -39.16
N ILE A 704 8.11 7.83 -38.56
CA ILE A 704 7.90 8.58 -37.32
C ILE A 704 8.70 7.97 -36.16
N LEU A 705 8.71 6.64 -36.00
CA LEU A 705 9.51 5.98 -34.96
C LEU A 705 11.00 6.24 -35.14
N PHE A 706 11.49 6.21 -36.38
CA PHE A 706 12.89 6.46 -36.69
C PHE A 706 13.29 7.93 -36.43
N THR A 707 12.45 8.89 -36.81
CA THR A 707 12.73 10.30 -36.56
C THR A 707 12.59 10.69 -35.08
N ASN A 708 11.69 10.04 -34.33
CA ASN A 708 11.64 10.14 -32.86
C ASN A 708 12.97 9.74 -32.21
N GLU A 709 13.61 8.65 -32.67
CA GLU A 709 14.92 8.25 -32.16
C GLU A 709 15.99 9.29 -32.48
N ILE A 710 16.04 9.79 -33.71
CA ILE A 710 16.98 10.85 -34.12
C ILE A 710 16.80 12.09 -33.24
N PHE A 711 15.55 12.53 -33.05
CA PHE A 711 15.26 13.68 -32.20
C PHE A 711 15.69 13.44 -30.75
N SER A 712 15.48 12.24 -30.21
CA SER A 712 15.89 11.90 -28.85
C SER A 712 17.41 12.01 -28.66
N ILE A 713 18.20 11.64 -29.67
CA ILE A 713 19.67 11.77 -29.67
C ILE A 713 20.08 13.24 -29.68
N LEU A 714 19.44 14.05 -30.53
CA LEU A 714 19.70 15.50 -30.60
C LEU A 714 19.29 16.20 -29.30
N ALA A 715 18.15 15.82 -28.72
CA ALA A 715 17.69 16.33 -27.43
C ALA A 715 18.71 16.03 -26.33
N LYS A 716 19.26 14.80 -26.25
CA LYS A 716 20.33 14.43 -25.29
C LYS A 716 21.55 15.33 -25.42
N HIS A 717 21.95 15.69 -26.64
CA HIS A 717 23.07 16.62 -26.89
C HIS A 717 22.75 18.04 -26.39
N THR A 718 21.53 18.54 -26.61
CA THR A 718 21.14 19.87 -26.10
C THR A 718 21.11 19.98 -24.58
N LEU A 719 20.80 18.88 -23.87
CA LEU A 719 20.82 18.86 -22.41
C LEU A 719 22.22 19.09 -21.83
N VAL A 720 23.26 18.59 -22.53
CA VAL A 720 24.66 18.82 -22.12
C VAL A 720 25.00 20.31 -22.25
N TYR A 721 24.52 20.97 -23.31
CA TYR A 721 24.68 22.41 -23.48
C TYR A 721 23.93 23.21 -22.39
N GLU A 722 22.76 22.74 -22.00
CA GLU A 722 21.93 23.34 -20.95
C GLU A 722 22.51 23.21 -19.54
N ASN A 723 23.45 22.29 -19.31
CA ASN A 723 24.24 22.22 -18.07
C ASN A 723 23.37 22.28 -16.81
N HIS A 724 22.53 21.26 -16.63
CA HIS A 724 21.65 21.10 -15.46
C HIS A 724 22.46 20.68 -14.24
N GLN A 725 22.08 21.16 -13.05
CA GLN A 725 22.79 20.85 -11.80
C GLN A 725 22.40 19.48 -11.24
N TYR A 726 21.12 19.14 -11.33
CA TYR A 726 20.54 17.93 -10.77
C TYR A 726 20.04 16.98 -11.86
N GLN A 727 20.15 15.68 -11.58
CA GLN A 727 19.72 14.62 -12.51
C GLN A 727 18.21 14.69 -12.78
N ASP A 728 17.39 14.88 -11.75
CA ASP A 728 15.92 14.93 -11.89
C ASP A 728 15.46 16.10 -12.78
N GLU A 729 16.12 17.26 -12.66
CA GLU A 729 15.83 18.43 -13.50
C GLU A 729 16.15 18.15 -14.97
N ARG A 730 17.30 17.52 -15.23
CA ARG A 730 17.71 17.11 -16.57
C ARG A 730 16.74 16.10 -17.16
N GLU A 731 16.30 15.11 -16.38
CA GLU A 731 15.33 14.11 -16.78
C GLU A 731 13.97 14.74 -17.10
N ASN A 732 13.47 15.65 -16.28
CA ASN A 732 12.20 16.34 -16.49
C ASN A 732 12.21 17.16 -17.80
N VAL A 733 13.28 17.92 -18.06
CA VAL A 733 13.42 18.68 -19.32
C VAL A 733 13.55 17.75 -20.52
N TYR A 734 14.26 16.63 -20.37
CA TYR A 734 14.37 15.61 -21.41
C TYR A 734 13.00 15.02 -21.77
N ILE A 735 12.22 14.63 -20.75
CA ILE A 735 10.86 14.09 -20.90
C ILE A 735 10.00 15.07 -21.68
N LEU A 736 9.95 16.34 -21.26
CA LEU A 736 9.10 17.35 -21.91
C LEU A 736 9.47 17.56 -23.38
N LYS A 737 10.77 17.62 -23.71
CA LYS A 737 11.23 17.79 -25.10
C LYS A 737 10.88 16.60 -25.99
N VAL A 738 11.21 15.40 -25.54
CA VAL A 738 10.97 14.16 -26.32
C VAL A 738 9.48 13.93 -26.46
N PHE A 739 8.72 14.05 -25.39
CA PHE A 739 7.27 13.87 -25.43
C PHE A 739 6.60 14.88 -26.37
N ALA A 740 6.93 16.18 -26.27
CA ALA A 740 6.33 17.19 -27.13
C ALA A 740 6.60 16.94 -28.63
N PHE A 741 7.83 16.56 -28.98
CA PHE A 741 8.16 16.21 -30.37
C PHE A 741 7.44 14.94 -30.81
N THR A 742 7.53 13.86 -30.03
CA THR A 742 6.89 12.59 -30.35
C THR A 742 5.38 12.74 -30.45
N PHE A 743 4.75 13.50 -29.57
CA PHE A 743 3.32 13.83 -29.64
C PHE A 743 2.97 14.55 -30.95
N LEU A 744 3.65 15.66 -31.27
CA LEU A 744 3.37 16.44 -32.47
C LEU A 744 3.64 15.66 -33.76
N ASN A 745 4.73 14.90 -33.80
CA ASN A 745 5.08 14.13 -35.00
C ASN A 745 4.06 13.01 -35.26
N SER A 746 3.61 12.37 -34.19
CA SER A 746 2.75 11.19 -34.30
C SER A 746 1.29 11.55 -34.52
N PHE A 747 0.83 12.65 -33.94
CA PHE A 747 -0.56 13.10 -34.06
C PHE A 747 -0.77 14.17 -35.13
N GLY A 748 0.29 14.77 -35.68
CA GLY A 748 0.18 15.86 -36.67
C GLY A 748 -0.69 15.49 -37.88
N ARG A 749 -0.48 14.30 -38.48
CA ARG A 749 -1.30 13.83 -39.60
C ARG A 749 -2.73 13.53 -39.20
N LEU A 750 -2.90 12.90 -38.04
CA LEU A 750 -4.20 12.50 -37.51
C LEU A 750 -5.06 13.74 -37.21
N PHE A 751 -4.47 14.80 -36.66
CA PHE A 751 -5.14 16.09 -36.51
C PHE A 751 -5.47 16.74 -37.85
N TYR A 752 -4.57 16.70 -38.83
CA TYR A 752 -4.85 17.24 -40.15
C TYR A 752 -6.04 16.54 -40.82
N ARG A 753 -6.13 15.20 -40.71
CA ARG A 753 -7.22 14.39 -41.27
C ARG A 753 -8.49 14.36 -40.46
N SER A 754 -8.42 14.56 -39.15
CA SER A 754 -9.63 14.74 -38.35
C SER A 754 -10.23 16.13 -38.56
N ILE A 755 -9.39 17.18 -38.54
CA ILE A 755 -9.87 18.56 -38.41
C ILE A 755 -9.88 19.34 -39.73
N ILE A 756 -8.80 19.34 -40.49
CA ILE A 756 -8.62 20.27 -41.61
C ILE A 756 -9.28 19.72 -42.89
N LYS A 757 -8.98 18.47 -43.23
CA LYS A 757 -9.59 17.76 -44.37
C LYS A 757 -10.14 16.42 -43.89
N PRO A 758 -11.39 16.39 -43.38
CA PRO A 758 -12.01 15.21 -42.78
C PRO A 758 -12.08 14.06 -43.77
N ASP A 759 -11.48 12.94 -43.40
CA ASP A 759 -11.52 11.66 -44.12
C ASP A 759 -11.47 10.53 -43.09
N SER A 760 -12.63 9.90 -42.82
CA SER A 760 -12.78 8.90 -41.76
C SER A 760 -12.03 7.61 -42.08
N GLU A 761 -12.04 7.17 -43.34
CA GLU A 761 -11.36 5.93 -43.74
C GLU A 761 -9.84 6.05 -43.62
N GLU A 762 -9.26 7.19 -44.05
CA GLU A 762 -7.82 7.45 -43.87
C GLU A 762 -7.46 7.59 -42.39
N LEU A 763 -8.32 8.23 -41.59
CA LEU A 763 -8.09 8.40 -40.14
C LEU A 763 -8.05 7.06 -39.41
N ASP A 764 -8.95 6.14 -39.74
CA ASP A 764 -9.04 4.81 -39.13
C ASP A 764 -7.83 3.96 -39.49
N LEU A 765 -7.45 3.96 -40.77
CA LEU A 765 -6.28 3.25 -41.26
C LEU A 765 -4.99 3.74 -40.59
N LEU A 766 -4.80 5.05 -40.50
CA LEU A 766 -3.63 5.64 -39.84
C LEU A 766 -3.60 5.33 -38.35
N SER A 767 -4.73 5.48 -37.64
CA SER A 767 -4.79 5.24 -36.20
C SER A 767 -4.51 3.78 -35.85
N MET A 768 -5.07 2.83 -36.62
CA MET A 768 -4.83 1.39 -36.43
C MET A 768 -3.41 0.98 -36.79
N SER A 769 -2.90 1.44 -37.94
CA SER A 769 -1.53 1.12 -38.37
C SER A 769 -0.49 1.68 -37.41
N PHE A 770 -0.68 2.90 -36.87
CA PHE A 770 0.23 3.50 -35.89
C PHE A 770 0.22 2.71 -34.58
N THR A 771 -0.97 2.42 -34.05
CA THR A 771 -1.15 1.64 -32.81
C THR A 771 -0.46 0.27 -32.91
N ILE A 772 -0.72 -0.48 -33.98
CA ILE A 772 -0.18 -1.83 -34.17
C ILE A 772 1.33 -1.79 -34.43
N THR A 773 1.79 -0.96 -35.37
CA THR A 773 3.21 -0.87 -35.73
C THR A 773 4.06 -0.51 -34.51
N TRP A 774 3.62 0.48 -33.74
CA TRP A 774 4.34 0.90 -32.55
C TRP A 774 4.35 -0.17 -31.47
N SER A 775 3.22 -0.84 -31.26
CA SER A 775 3.13 -1.91 -30.26
C SER A 775 4.03 -3.09 -30.60
N VAL A 776 4.08 -3.46 -31.89
CA VAL A 776 4.96 -4.52 -32.40
C VAL A 776 6.43 -4.11 -32.24
N VAL A 777 6.80 -2.89 -32.64
CA VAL A 777 8.19 -2.40 -32.50
C VAL A 777 8.60 -2.34 -31.03
N HIS A 778 7.73 -1.88 -30.14
CA HIS A 778 7.99 -1.84 -28.71
C HIS A 778 8.23 -3.25 -28.14
N LEU A 779 7.35 -4.20 -28.45
CA LEU A 779 7.50 -5.60 -28.04
C LEU A 779 8.82 -6.18 -28.57
N ILE A 780 9.14 -5.95 -29.84
CA ILE A 780 10.40 -6.40 -30.43
C ILE A 780 11.60 -5.79 -29.69
N ARG A 781 11.63 -4.47 -29.51
CA ARG A 781 12.77 -3.72 -28.92
C ARG A 781 13.05 -4.12 -27.48
N TYR A 782 12.02 -4.26 -26.64
CA TYR A 782 12.20 -4.41 -25.20
C TYR A 782 12.00 -5.84 -24.69
N THR A 783 11.42 -6.74 -25.48
CA THR A 783 11.21 -8.14 -25.04
C THR A 783 11.88 -9.16 -25.95
N LEU A 784 11.59 -9.15 -27.26
CA LEU A 784 12.05 -10.20 -28.16
C LEU A 784 13.54 -10.06 -28.51
N TYR A 785 13.98 -8.87 -28.90
CA TYR A 785 15.39 -8.59 -29.20
C TYR A 785 16.30 -8.85 -27.98
N PRO A 786 15.99 -8.34 -26.78
CA PRO A 786 16.78 -8.63 -25.58
C PRO A 786 16.82 -10.11 -25.23
N LEU A 787 15.68 -10.83 -25.36
CA LEU A 787 15.62 -12.27 -25.12
C LEU A 787 16.53 -13.02 -26.07
N ILE A 788 16.45 -12.74 -27.37
CA ILE A 788 17.28 -13.38 -28.40
C ILE A 788 18.75 -13.04 -28.17
N SER A 789 19.08 -11.76 -28.01
CA SER A 789 20.44 -11.28 -27.74
C SER A 789 21.05 -11.98 -26.51
N PHE A 790 20.31 -12.02 -25.41
CA PHE A 790 20.79 -12.67 -24.19
C PHE A 790 20.95 -14.19 -24.33
N THR A 791 20.10 -14.87 -25.10
CA THR A 791 20.29 -16.30 -25.36
C THR A 791 21.60 -16.57 -26.09
N PHE A 792 21.97 -15.76 -27.08
CA PHE A 792 23.28 -15.84 -27.73
C PHE A 792 24.43 -15.53 -26.78
N ILE A 793 24.31 -14.47 -25.97
CA ILE A 793 25.31 -14.11 -24.94
C ILE A 793 25.51 -15.26 -23.96
N ARG A 794 24.43 -15.88 -23.48
CA ARG A 794 24.46 -17.00 -22.53
C ARG A 794 25.09 -18.26 -23.13
N ILE A 795 24.79 -18.55 -24.40
CA ILE A 795 25.45 -19.64 -25.12
C ILE A 795 26.94 -19.35 -25.20
N LYS A 796 27.36 -18.21 -25.74
CA LYS A 796 28.77 -17.83 -25.84
C LYS A 796 29.49 -17.90 -24.49
N PHE A 797 28.88 -17.34 -23.44
CA PHE A 797 29.39 -17.41 -22.07
C PHE A 797 29.62 -18.85 -21.58
N LYS A 798 28.66 -19.76 -21.80
CA LYS A 798 28.80 -21.16 -21.38
C LYS A 798 30.00 -21.84 -22.07
N TRP A 799 30.27 -21.50 -23.32
CA TRP A 799 31.43 -22.00 -24.06
C TRP A 799 32.74 -21.43 -23.50
N ASP A 800 32.83 -20.10 -23.36
CA ASP A 800 34.00 -19.40 -22.80
C ASP A 800 34.35 -19.92 -21.38
N PHE A 801 33.32 -20.05 -20.53
CA PHE A 801 33.47 -20.47 -19.14
C PHE A 801 33.89 -21.95 -19.02
N ASN A 802 33.36 -22.82 -19.87
CA ASN A 802 33.80 -24.22 -19.91
C ASN A 802 35.26 -24.35 -20.35
N LYS A 803 35.70 -23.56 -21.34
CA LYS A 803 37.10 -23.49 -21.78
C LYS A 803 38.01 -23.01 -20.64
N TYR A 804 37.61 -21.96 -19.92
CA TYR A 804 38.31 -21.48 -18.73
C TYR A 804 38.42 -22.56 -17.64
N LYS A 805 37.32 -23.25 -17.32
CA LYS A 805 37.28 -24.33 -16.33
C LYS A 805 38.21 -25.48 -16.70
N GLN A 806 38.29 -25.83 -17.99
CA GLN A 806 39.20 -26.86 -18.49
C GLN A 806 40.66 -26.42 -18.38
N SER A 807 40.99 -25.19 -18.78
CA SER A 807 42.35 -24.62 -18.73
C SER A 807 42.89 -24.52 -17.30
N ASN A 808 42.07 -24.07 -16.35
CA ASN A 808 42.48 -23.87 -14.97
C ASN A 808 42.19 -25.07 -14.06
N SER A 809 41.81 -26.23 -14.63
CA SER A 809 41.45 -27.44 -13.88
C SER A 809 42.52 -27.87 -12.85
N LYS A 810 43.81 -27.74 -13.19
CA LYS A 810 44.93 -28.07 -12.29
C LYS A 810 45.08 -27.08 -11.12
N GLN A 811 44.91 -25.77 -11.37
CA GLN A 811 44.95 -24.74 -10.32
C GLN A 811 43.73 -24.81 -9.42
N ILE A 812 42.55 -25.07 -10.00
CA ILE A 812 41.30 -25.31 -9.26
C ILE A 812 41.46 -26.52 -8.32
N ALA A 813 42.08 -27.61 -8.81
CA ALA A 813 42.39 -28.79 -8.00
C ALA A 813 43.48 -28.54 -6.93
N ALA A 814 44.37 -27.55 -7.12
CA ALA A 814 45.40 -27.17 -6.17
C ALA A 814 44.89 -26.20 -5.08
N VAL A 815 44.02 -25.24 -5.43
CA VAL A 815 43.28 -24.37 -4.49
C VAL A 815 42.34 -25.20 -3.60
N GLN A 816 41.83 -26.33 -4.11
CA GLN A 816 41.15 -27.32 -3.28
C GLN A 816 42.06 -27.99 -2.23
N ARG A 817 43.39 -28.01 -2.41
CA ARG A 817 44.35 -28.67 -1.51
C ARG A 817 45.04 -27.74 -0.51
N VAL A 818 45.09 -26.43 -0.74
CA VAL A 818 45.79 -25.45 0.13
C VAL A 818 44.85 -24.30 0.50
N SER A 819 44.33 -24.31 1.73
CA SER A 819 43.95 -23.07 2.44
C SER A 819 44.10 -23.28 3.94
N ILE A 820 45.05 -22.55 4.53
CA ILE A 820 45.44 -22.56 5.92
C ILE A 820 45.21 -21.14 6.47
N TYR A 821 44.56 -21.08 7.64
CA TYR A 821 44.26 -19.97 8.57
C TYR A 821 43.48 -18.73 8.10
N ASP A 822 42.24 -18.63 8.59
CA ASP A 822 41.78 -17.49 9.39
C ASP A 822 40.91 -18.06 10.52
N THR A 823 41.43 -17.93 11.74
CA THR A 823 40.81 -18.31 13.01
C THR A 823 39.75 -17.30 13.39
N GLU A 824 38.47 -17.69 13.41
CA GLU A 824 37.50 -17.26 14.44
C GLU A 824 36.09 -17.86 14.30
N THR A 825 35.75 -18.52 13.17
CA THR A 825 34.46 -19.23 13.06
C THR A 825 34.67 -20.72 12.87
N SER A 826 34.93 -21.41 13.98
CA SER A 826 35.05 -22.87 14.03
C SER A 826 33.68 -23.54 14.13
N ALA A 827 33.64 -24.73 13.52
CA ALA A 827 32.68 -25.81 13.68
C ALA A 827 31.29 -25.63 13.04
N ILE A 828 31.11 -26.20 11.83
CA ILE A 828 30.30 -27.43 11.68
C ILE A 828 30.30 -28.03 10.25
N ASN A 829 30.55 -27.30 9.15
CA ASN A 829 30.56 -27.95 7.81
C ASN A 829 31.92 -27.89 7.10
N LYS A 830 32.63 -29.01 7.18
CA LYS A 830 34.00 -29.23 6.71
C LYS A 830 34.05 -29.70 5.23
N GLN A 831 34.82 -28.94 4.44
CA GLN A 831 35.89 -29.43 3.53
C GLN A 831 35.62 -29.91 2.08
N SER A 832 34.40 -30.07 1.56
CA SER A 832 34.22 -30.45 0.12
C SER A 832 33.88 -29.30 -0.85
N ASP A 833 33.28 -28.20 -0.38
CA ASP A 833 32.51 -27.31 -1.25
C ASP A 833 33.19 -25.98 -1.64
N LYS A 834 34.32 -25.61 -1.01
CA LYS A 834 34.90 -24.25 -1.15
C LYS A 834 35.44 -23.93 -2.57
N GLY A 835 36.05 -24.89 -3.26
CA GLY A 835 36.58 -24.68 -4.62
C GLY A 835 35.52 -24.64 -5.74
N GLN A 836 34.42 -25.39 -5.59
CA GLN A 836 33.29 -25.31 -6.54
C GLN A 836 32.50 -24.01 -6.37
N SER A 837 32.46 -23.49 -5.15
CA SER A 837 31.66 -22.34 -4.79
C SER A 837 32.24 -20.98 -5.23
N SER A 838 33.57 -20.81 -5.27
CA SER A 838 34.21 -19.59 -5.80
C SER A 838 34.08 -19.48 -7.32
N ILE A 839 34.18 -20.62 -8.02
CA ILE A 839 33.97 -20.69 -9.48
C ILE A 839 32.52 -20.38 -9.82
N TYR A 840 31.57 -20.93 -9.06
CA TYR A 840 30.16 -20.61 -9.22
C TYR A 840 29.92 -19.10 -9.02
N PHE A 841 30.51 -18.49 -7.98
CA PHE A 841 30.40 -17.05 -7.74
C PHE A 841 30.98 -16.21 -8.89
N LEU A 842 32.17 -16.55 -9.39
CA LEU A 842 32.75 -15.92 -10.58
C LEU A 842 31.84 -16.07 -11.82
N SER A 843 31.23 -17.24 -11.99
CA SER A 843 30.26 -17.49 -13.06
C SER A 843 29.07 -16.54 -12.98
N GLN A 844 28.55 -16.30 -11.78
CA GLN A 844 27.47 -15.35 -11.56
C GLN A 844 27.90 -13.92 -11.84
N LEU A 845 29.07 -13.48 -11.36
CA LEU A 845 29.58 -12.13 -11.62
C LEU A 845 29.71 -11.85 -13.12
N GLU A 846 30.34 -12.77 -13.86
CA GLU A 846 30.51 -12.65 -15.31
C GLU A 846 29.18 -12.66 -16.05
N LEU A 847 28.24 -13.51 -15.63
CA LEU A 847 26.92 -13.55 -16.24
C LEU A 847 26.14 -12.26 -15.99
N ASN A 848 26.13 -11.75 -14.76
CA ASN A 848 25.47 -10.49 -14.40
C ASN A 848 26.09 -9.31 -15.15
N ARG A 849 27.42 -9.27 -15.32
CA ARG A 849 28.09 -8.24 -16.14
C ARG A 849 27.61 -8.26 -17.60
N ARG A 850 27.46 -9.45 -18.18
CA ARG A 850 27.04 -9.62 -19.58
C ARG A 850 25.52 -9.48 -19.80
N MET A 851 24.73 -9.25 -18.75
CA MET A 851 23.29 -8.96 -18.89
C MET A 851 23.08 -7.61 -19.59
N ILE A 852 21.87 -7.38 -20.08
CA ILE A 852 21.49 -6.16 -20.79
C ILE A 852 21.19 -5.06 -19.76
N ASP A 853 21.62 -3.83 -20.02
CA ASP A 853 21.32 -2.70 -19.12
C ASP A 853 19.80 -2.46 -19.02
N PRO A 854 19.30 -1.99 -17.86
CA PRO A 854 17.89 -1.71 -17.69
C PRO A 854 17.40 -0.70 -18.74
N PRO A 855 16.23 -0.93 -19.34
CA PRO A 855 15.68 0.00 -20.32
C PRO A 855 15.38 1.35 -19.68
N ASN A 856 15.56 2.42 -20.46
CA ASN A 856 15.23 3.77 -20.02
C ASN A 856 13.73 3.90 -19.81
N HIS A 857 13.30 4.11 -18.56
CA HIS A 857 11.88 4.21 -18.22
C HIS A 857 11.20 5.41 -18.88
N VAL A 858 11.94 6.49 -19.17
CA VAL A 858 11.40 7.65 -19.89
C VAL A 858 10.87 7.24 -21.27
N GLU A 859 11.63 6.43 -22.01
CA GLU A 859 11.22 5.94 -23.33
C GLU A 859 10.01 5.01 -23.24
N GLN A 860 9.97 4.14 -22.21
CA GLN A 860 8.84 3.24 -21.98
C GLN A 860 7.57 4.00 -21.61
N PHE A 861 7.64 4.96 -20.68
CA PHE A 861 6.50 5.81 -20.35
C PHE A 861 6.04 6.61 -21.56
N THR A 862 6.94 7.19 -22.35
CA THR A 862 6.59 7.91 -23.58
C THR A 862 5.71 7.03 -24.48
N TYR A 863 6.10 5.77 -24.70
CA TYR A 863 5.28 4.83 -25.48
C TYR A 863 3.88 4.62 -24.87
N PHE A 864 3.77 4.28 -23.58
CA PHE A 864 2.47 4.00 -22.96
C PHE A 864 1.56 5.23 -22.92
N ILE A 865 2.13 6.41 -22.69
CA ILE A 865 1.38 7.67 -22.71
C ILE A 865 0.89 7.99 -24.12
N ILE A 866 1.69 7.74 -25.17
CA ILE A 866 1.20 7.93 -26.53
C ILE A 866 0.10 6.92 -26.88
N GLN A 867 0.18 5.67 -26.40
CA GLN A 867 -0.95 4.72 -26.56
C GLN A 867 -2.20 5.21 -25.82
N PHE A 868 -2.05 5.79 -24.62
CA PHE A 868 -3.16 6.43 -23.91
C PHE A 868 -3.75 7.61 -24.71
N CYS A 869 -2.92 8.47 -25.28
CA CYS A 869 -3.35 9.55 -26.17
C CYS A 869 -4.12 9.01 -27.39
N MET A 870 -3.63 7.92 -28.01
CA MET A 870 -4.28 7.31 -29.17
C MET A 870 -5.67 6.77 -28.83
N ALA A 871 -5.80 6.08 -27.68
CA ALA A 871 -7.09 5.58 -27.20
C ALA A 871 -8.09 6.69 -26.87
N THR A 872 -7.62 7.82 -26.34
CA THR A 872 -8.49 8.87 -25.81
C THR A 872 -8.83 9.94 -26.85
N MET A 873 -7.87 10.43 -27.64
CA MET A 873 -8.04 11.59 -28.52
C MET A 873 -8.61 11.27 -29.90
N PHE A 874 -8.43 10.03 -30.37
CA PHE A 874 -8.84 9.55 -31.70
C PHE A 874 -9.89 8.42 -31.60
N SER A 875 -10.60 8.36 -30.48
CA SER A 875 -11.66 7.38 -30.23
C SER A 875 -12.84 7.48 -31.21
N ALA A 876 -13.00 8.64 -31.86
CA ALA A 876 -14.03 8.90 -32.87
C ALA A 876 -13.74 8.23 -34.21
N GLY A 877 -12.47 8.01 -34.54
CA GLY A 877 -12.08 7.25 -35.72
C GLY A 877 -12.35 5.77 -35.47
N SER A 878 -11.45 5.10 -34.75
CA SER A 878 -11.55 3.65 -34.56
C SER A 878 -11.81 3.27 -33.10
N GLN A 879 -12.92 2.55 -32.88
CA GLN A 879 -13.30 2.05 -31.55
C GLN A 879 -12.57 0.74 -31.18
N ILE A 880 -11.80 0.16 -32.10
CA ILE A 880 -11.04 -1.09 -31.88
C ILE A 880 -9.69 -0.84 -31.17
N ILE A 881 -9.18 0.40 -31.22
CA ILE A 881 -7.88 0.81 -30.66
C ILE A 881 -7.68 0.34 -29.21
N PRO A 882 -8.61 0.54 -28.26
CA PRO A 882 -8.40 0.13 -26.88
C PRO A 882 -8.15 -1.37 -26.70
N ILE A 883 -8.73 -2.23 -27.55
CA ILE A 883 -8.53 -3.68 -27.49
C ILE A 883 -7.14 -4.05 -28.00
N ALA A 884 -6.71 -3.43 -29.10
CA ALA A 884 -5.36 -3.64 -29.62
C ALA A 884 -4.32 -3.29 -28.54
N ILE A 885 -4.47 -2.11 -27.91
CA ILE A 885 -3.60 -1.67 -26.81
C ILE A 885 -3.68 -2.65 -25.63
N LEU A 886 -4.87 -3.11 -25.24
CA LEU A 886 -5.07 -4.05 -24.14
C LEU A 886 -4.29 -5.36 -24.36
N ILE A 887 -4.38 -5.96 -25.55
CA ILE A 887 -3.68 -7.21 -25.90
C ILE A 887 -2.16 -7.01 -25.80
N PHE A 888 -1.63 -5.95 -26.41
CA PHE A 888 -0.19 -5.68 -26.39
C PHE A 888 0.31 -5.33 -24.99
N ASN A 889 -0.46 -4.62 -24.18
CA ASN A 889 -0.08 -4.31 -22.81
C ASN A 889 0.01 -5.56 -21.93
N ILE A 890 -0.91 -6.52 -22.07
CA ILE A 890 -0.83 -7.81 -21.37
C ILE A 890 0.46 -8.56 -21.74
N LEU A 891 0.82 -8.58 -23.03
CA LEU A 891 2.07 -9.16 -23.51
C LEU A 891 3.30 -8.42 -22.97
N ASN A 892 3.25 -7.08 -22.92
CA ASN A 892 4.33 -6.25 -22.40
C ASN A 892 4.56 -6.49 -20.90
N ILE A 893 3.50 -6.61 -20.08
CA ILE A 893 3.63 -6.88 -18.64
C ILE A 893 4.39 -8.18 -18.40
N GLU A 894 3.97 -9.27 -19.04
CA GLU A 894 4.61 -10.58 -18.90
C GLU A 894 6.04 -10.59 -19.47
N GLY A 895 6.23 -9.98 -20.65
CA GLY A 895 7.53 -9.91 -21.32
C GLY A 895 8.57 -9.10 -20.55
N LEU A 896 8.18 -7.91 -20.04
CA LEU A 896 9.06 -7.05 -19.26
C LEU A 896 9.39 -7.68 -17.89
N LEU A 897 8.40 -8.24 -17.19
CA LEU A 897 8.63 -8.93 -15.92
C LEU A 897 9.57 -10.14 -16.09
N TYR A 898 9.40 -10.89 -17.18
CA TYR A 898 10.32 -11.97 -17.53
C TYR A 898 11.74 -11.44 -17.79
N GLY A 899 11.87 -10.29 -18.47
CA GLY A 899 13.14 -9.63 -18.77
C GLY A 899 13.91 -9.17 -17.54
N TYR A 900 13.28 -8.41 -16.64
CA TYR A 900 13.85 -7.93 -15.38
C TYR A 900 14.39 -9.06 -14.49
N ARG A 901 13.82 -10.27 -14.62
CA ARG A 901 14.25 -11.42 -13.85
C ARG A 901 15.44 -12.17 -14.47
N LYS A 902 15.51 -12.26 -15.80
CA LYS A 902 16.40 -13.22 -16.48
C LYS A 902 17.55 -12.61 -17.26
N PHE A 903 17.36 -11.48 -17.92
CA PHE A 903 18.35 -10.96 -18.86
C PHE A 903 18.69 -9.48 -18.72
N VAL A 904 17.91 -8.72 -17.95
CA VAL A 904 18.21 -7.33 -17.60
C VAL A 904 19.06 -7.32 -16.33
N LYS A 905 20.11 -6.49 -16.28
CA LYS A 905 20.91 -6.22 -15.08
C LYS A 905 20.02 -5.61 -14.01
N ARG A 906 20.31 -5.92 -12.75
CA ARG A 906 19.60 -5.30 -11.63
C ARG A 906 19.87 -3.79 -11.61
N PRO A 907 18.86 -2.92 -11.75
CA PRO A 907 19.03 -1.48 -11.59
C PRO A 907 19.41 -1.12 -10.15
N LEU A 908 20.03 0.05 -10.00
CA LEU A 908 20.24 0.69 -8.70
C LEU A 908 18.89 1.19 -8.16
N ALA A 909 18.63 0.94 -6.89
CA ALA A 909 17.37 1.30 -6.27
C ALA A 909 17.34 2.81 -5.98
N THR A 910 16.60 3.55 -6.80
CA THR A 910 16.32 4.97 -6.65
C THR A 910 15.03 5.17 -5.86
N PRO A 911 15.02 6.05 -4.83
CA PRO A 911 13.78 6.48 -4.19
C PRO A 911 13.03 7.43 -5.14
N LYS A 912 11.78 7.14 -5.44
CA LYS A 912 10.86 8.03 -6.18
C LYS A 912 9.49 7.99 -5.51
N LYS A 913 8.83 9.14 -5.33
CA LYS A 913 7.47 9.23 -4.74
C LYS A 913 6.34 9.08 -5.75
N SER A 914 6.62 9.36 -7.02
CA SER A 914 5.64 9.39 -8.09
C SER A 914 6.28 9.04 -9.43
N ILE A 915 5.46 8.93 -10.48
CA ILE A 915 5.95 8.85 -11.86
C ILE A 915 6.53 10.20 -12.35
N GLY A 916 6.49 11.26 -11.54
CA GLY A 916 7.05 12.58 -11.87
C GLY A 916 6.19 13.38 -12.83
N VAL A 917 6.83 14.10 -13.76
CA VAL A 917 6.22 15.01 -14.75
C VAL A 917 5.18 14.32 -15.65
N TRP A 918 5.21 12.99 -15.73
CA TRP A 918 4.20 12.23 -16.45
C TRP A 918 2.78 12.44 -15.94
N ASN A 919 2.58 12.76 -14.66
CA ASN A 919 1.27 13.12 -14.12
C ASN A 919 0.74 14.41 -14.74
N ASP A 920 1.59 15.43 -14.83
CA ASP A 920 1.24 16.73 -15.43
C ASP A 920 0.93 16.55 -16.93
N ILE A 921 1.70 15.71 -17.62
CA ILE A 921 1.48 15.35 -19.02
C ILE A 921 0.13 14.64 -19.19
N LEU A 922 -0.19 13.65 -18.36
CA LEU A 922 -1.47 12.94 -18.41
C LEU A 922 -2.65 13.90 -18.21
N GLN A 923 -2.54 14.82 -17.26
CA GLN A 923 -3.57 15.83 -17.01
C GLN A 923 -3.78 16.73 -18.23
N LEU A 924 -2.68 17.21 -18.83
CA LEU A 924 -2.70 18.03 -20.05
C LEU A 924 -3.33 17.28 -21.23
N VAL A 925 -2.91 16.03 -21.46
CA VAL A 925 -3.47 15.16 -22.52
C VAL A 925 -4.96 14.95 -22.31
N GLY A 926 -5.41 14.78 -21.06
CA GLY A 926 -6.84 14.65 -20.76
C GLY A 926 -7.66 15.87 -21.20
N TYR A 927 -7.12 17.09 -21.07
CA TYR A 927 -7.77 18.30 -21.60
C TYR A 927 -7.75 18.35 -23.13
N ILE A 928 -6.60 18.06 -23.74
CA ILE A 928 -6.46 18.03 -25.21
C ILE A 928 -7.40 16.98 -25.82
N GLY A 929 -7.60 15.84 -25.16
CA GLY A 929 -8.50 14.78 -25.60
C GLY A 929 -9.97 15.18 -25.62
N ILE A 930 -10.44 15.96 -24.65
CA ILE A 930 -11.82 16.50 -24.65
C ILE A 930 -12.03 17.39 -25.89
N VAL A 931 -11.11 18.34 -26.11
CA VAL A 931 -11.17 19.26 -27.25
C VAL A 931 -11.10 18.50 -28.58
N SER A 932 -10.14 17.56 -28.70
CA SER A 932 -9.92 16.75 -29.90
C SER A 932 -11.13 15.90 -30.26
N ASN A 933 -11.73 15.19 -29.29
CA ASN A 933 -12.92 14.37 -29.55
C ASN A 933 -14.10 15.24 -29.97
N CYS A 934 -14.34 16.38 -29.31
CA CYS A 934 -15.41 17.29 -29.68
C CYS A 934 -15.24 17.79 -31.13
N LEU A 935 -14.05 18.30 -31.46
CA LEU A 935 -13.77 18.78 -32.83
C LEU A 935 -13.89 17.67 -33.88
N SER A 936 -13.42 16.46 -33.56
CA SER A 936 -13.54 15.30 -34.46
C SER A 936 -15.01 14.95 -34.74
N ILE A 937 -15.88 14.99 -33.72
CA ILE A 937 -17.33 14.79 -33.90
C ILE A 937 -17.93 15.86 -34.83
N TYR A 938 -17.56 17.13 -34.63
CA TYR A 938 -18.08 18.25 -35.42
C TYR A 938 -17.72 18.13 -36.91
N GLN A 939 -16.50 17.70 -37.25
CA GLN A 939 -16.01 17.67 -38.63
C GLN A 939 -16.23 16.35 -39.35
N ALA A 940 -16.06 15.21 -38.67
CA ALA A 940 -16.23 13.89 -39.31
C ALA A 940 -17.70 13.50 -39.48
N ASN A 941 -18.57 13.88 -38.53
CA ASN A 941 -19.91 13.30 -38.39
C ASN A 941 -21.05 14.33 -38.57
N GLN A 942 -20.86 15.37 -39.41
CA GLN A 942 -21.88 16.41 -39.64
C GLN A 942 -23.26 15.85 -40.03
N LYS A 943 -23.30 14.79 -40.85
CA LYS A 943 -24.56 14.13 -41.26
C LYS A 943 -25.27 13.46 -40.08
N GLN A 944 -24.52 12.87 -39.15
CA GLN A 944 -25.03 12.17 -37.96
C GLN A 944 -25.44 13.16 -36.85
N LEU A 945 -24.69 14.26 -36.71
CA LEU A 945 -25.04 15.34 -35.79
C LEU A 945 -26.36 16.00 -36.20
N ASN A 946 -26.55 16.20 -37.52
CA ASN A 946 -27.78 16.75 -38.07
C ASN A 946 -29.00 15.81 -37.88
N SER A 947 -28.80 14.48 -37.89
CA SER A 947 -29.89 13.53 -37.61
C SER A 947 -30.24 13.43 -36.12
N LEU A 948 -29.25 13.55 -35.22
CA LEU A 948 -29.43 13.56 -33.77
C LEU A 948 -30.16 14.80 -33.25
N ILE A 949 -29.93 15.96 -33.88
CA ILE A 949 -30.55 17.25 -33.50
C ILE A 949 -31.98 17.37 -34.08
N GLY A 950 -32.38 16.48 -34.99
CA GLY A 950 -33.73 16.35 -35.51
C GLY A 950 -34.12 17.48 -36.45
N GLU A 951 -33.71 17.41 -37.71
CA GLU A 951 -34.11 18.41 -38.72
C GLU A 951 -34.71 17.78 -39.97
N ASP A 952 -35.93 18.21 -40.28
CA ASP A 952 -36.67 17.88 -41.50
C ASP A 952 -35.98 18.52 -42.71
N SER A 953 -35.78 17.73 -43.75
CA SER A 953 -35.00 18.03 -44.97
C SER A 953 -35.54 19.15 -45.87
N ASN A 954 -36.45 20.02 -45.41
CA ASN A 954 -37.25 20.91 -46.28
C ASN A 954 -36.99 22.42 -46.16
N SER A 955 -36.06 22.92 -45.33
CA SER A 955 -35.70 24.35 -45.32
C SER A 955 -34.29 24.62 -45.86
N SER A 956 -34.19 24.82 -47.17
CA SER A 956 -32.94 24.96 -47.93
C SER A 956 -32.22 26.32 -47.83
N ASN A 957 -32.67 27.25 -46.98
CA ASN A 957 -32.14 28.63 -46.96
C ASN A 957 -31.22 28.99 -45.76
N ASP A 958 -30.91 28.06 -44.84
CA ASP A 958 -30.20 28.36 -43.58
C ASP A 958 -28.88 27.59 -43.36
N SER A 959 -28.14 27.26 -44.42
CA SER A 959 -26.89 26.45 -44.33
C SER A 959 -25.78 27.09 -43.48
N ASN A 960 -25.65 28.42 -43.48
CA ASN A 960 -24.65 29.13 -42.67
C ASN A 960 -25.04 29.21 -41.18
N ASN A 961 -26.33 29.32 -40.88
CA ASN A 961 -26.84 29.31 -39.51
C ASN A 961 -26.76 27.90 -38.88
N LEU A 962 -26.84 26.86 -39.72
CA LEU A 962 -26.73 25.46 -39.31
C LEU A 962 -25.33 25.09 -38.79
N GLY A 963 -24.28 25.46 -39.53
CA GLY A 963 -22.90 25.19 -39.12
C GLY A 963 -22.53 25.91 -37.82
N LEU A 964 -22.97 27.17 -37.69
CA LEU A 964 -22.74 27.97 -36.49
C LEU A 964 -23.52 27.42 -35.28
N ARG A 965 -24.77 26.97 -35.47
CA ARG A 965 -25.57 26.30 -34.43
C ARG A 965 -24.90 25.02 -33.93
N ASN A 966 -24.45 24.16 -34.84
CA ASN A 966 -23.80 22.89 -34.50
C ASN A 966 -22.46 23.11 -33.78
N PHE A 967 -21.70 24.13 -34.20
CA PHE A 967 -20.46 24.51 -33.55
C PHE A 967 -20.69 25.05 -32.12
N LEU A 968 -21.69 25.92 -31.93
CA LEU A 968 -22.06 26.41 -30.60
C LEU A 968 -22.55 25.29 -29.68
N PHE A 969 -23.36 24.35 -30.19
CA PHE A 969 -23.81 23.18 -29.43
C PHE A 969 -22.62 22.33 -28.95
N LEU A 970 -21.63 22.14 -29.81
CA LEU A 970 -20.42 21.40 -29.46
C LEU A 970 -19.58 22.12 -28.40
N ILE A 971 -19.42 23.44 -28.48
CA ILE A 971 -18.73 24.22 -27.43
C ILE A 971 -19.46 24.07 -26.09
N VAL A 972 -20.79 24.09 -26.10
CA VAL A 972 -21.58 23.85 -24.89
C VAL A 972 -21.35 22.42 -24.36
N ALA A 973 -21.35 21.41 -25.24
CA ALA A 973 -21.05 20.03 -24.86
C ALA A 973 -19.62 19.89 -24.28
N GLU A 974 -18.64 20.56 -24.87
CA GLU A 974 -17.26 20.62 -24.38
C GLU A 974 -17.21 21.22 -22.97
N HIS A 975 -17.84 22.38 -22.74
CA HIS A 975 -17.91 23.01 -21.42
C HIS A 975 -18.66 22.16 -20.40
N ILE A 976 -19.67 21.40 -20.82
CA ILE A 976 -20.36 20.42 -19.95
C ILE A 976 -19.39 19.30 -19.56
N VAL A 977 -18.63 18.73 -20.49
CA VAL A 977 -17.65 17.67 -20.19
C VAL A 977 -16.53 18.20 -19.29
N ILE A 978 -16.04 19.42 -19.53
CA ILE A 978 -15.07 20.10 -18.66
C ILE A 978 -15.69 20.38 -17.27
N GLY A 979 -16.95 20.80 -17.21
CA GLY A 979 -17.68 20.98 -15.95
C GLY A 979 -17.82 19.68 -15.17
N ILE A 980 -18.17 18.57 -15.85
CA ILE A 980 -18.21 17.22 -15.28
C ILE A 980 -16.83 16.82 -14.77
N LYS A 981 -15.76 17.10 -15.52
CA LYS A 981 -14.38 16.86 -15.08
C LYS A 981 -14.09 17.58 -13.75
N PHE A 982 -14.38 18.88 -13.64
CA PHE A 982 -14.18 19.63 -12.39
C PHE A 982 -15.00 19.07 -11.23
N VAL A 983 -16.23 18.61 -11.49
CA VAL A 983 -17.05 17.94 -10.47
C VAL A 983 -16.40 16.62 -10.04
N ILE A 984 -15.90 15.81 -10.96
CA ILE A 984 -15.22 14.54 -10.65
C ILE A 984 -13.95 14.81 -9.84
N GLU A 985 -13.13 15.79 -10.24
CA GLU A 985 -11.94 16.24 -9.50
C GLU A 985 -12.28 16.71 -8.07
N GLY A 986 -13.44 17.33 -7.86
CA GLY A 986 -13.90 17.75 -6.52
C GLY A 986 -14.51 16.62 -5.68
N VAL A 987 -15.10 15.60 -6.31
CA VAL A 987 -15.79 14.48 -5.62
C VAL A 987 -14.83 13.37 -5.22
N ILE A 988 -13.81 13.11 -6.03
CA ILE A 988 -12.86 12.01 -5.84
C ILE A 988 -11.61 12.59 -5.17
N PRO A 989 -11.36 12.37 -3.86
CA PRO A 989 -10.15 12.89 -3.24
C PRO A 989 -8.91 12.17 -3.77
N ASP A 990 -7.82 12.91 -3.96
CA ASP A 990 -6.53 12.41 -4.46
C ASP A 990 -5.92 11.31 -3.59
N GLU A 991 -6.21 11.32 -2.30
CA GLU A 991 -5.77 10.30 -1.34
C GLU A 991 -6.96 9.46 -0.87
N PRO A 992 -6.81 8.13 -0.77
CA PRO A 992 -7.83 7.31 -0.15
C PRO A 992 -7.88 7.56 1.36
N GLU A 993 -9.09 7.57 1.93
CA GLU A 993 -9.35 7.90 3.34
C GLU A 993 -8.47 7.13 4.33
N TRP A 994 -8.21 5.85 4.06
CA TRP A 994 -7.38 5.03 4.94
C TRP A 994 -5.89 5.44 4.93
N VAL A 995 -5.35 5.91 3.79
CA VAL A 995 -3.97 6.42 3.72
C VAL A 995 -3.89 7.72 4.48
N GLU A 996 -4.82 8.64 4.24
CA GLU A 996 -4.89 9.92 4.93
C GLU A 996 -4.96 9.74 6.46
N MET A 997 -5.84 8.86 6.95
CA MET A 997 -5.94 8.54 8.38
C MET A 997 -4.66 7.96 8.96
N VAL A 998 -3.96 7.11 8.20
CA VAL A 998 -2.72 6.49 8.64
C VAL A 998 -1.58 7.51 8.67
N LEU A 999 -1.45 8.33 7.64
CA LEU A 999 -0.45 9.41 7.59
C LEU A 999 -0.65 10.41 8.73
N LYS A 1000 -1.89 10.88 8.94
CA LYS A 1000 -2.24 11.76 10.07
C LYS A 1000 -1.91 11.12 11.43
N ARG A 1001 -2.13 9.81 11.56
CA ARG A 1001 -1.78 9.07 12.77
C ARG A 1001 -0.27 8.99 12.98
N GLU A 1002 0.50 8.68 11.93
CA GLU A 1002 1.97 8.62 11.99
C GLU A 1002 2.56 9.99 12.31
N GLU A 1003 2.03 11.05 11.71
CA GLU A 1003 2.39 12.44 12.00
C GLU A 1003 2.12 12.79 13.47
N PHE A 1004 0.90 12.53 13.97
CA PHE A 1004 0.54 12.75 15.37
C PHE A 1004 1.44 11.97 16.34
N GLN A 1005 1.77 10.72 16.03
CA GLN A 1005 2.67 9.90 16.85
C GLN A 1005 4.10 10.46 16.85
N SER A 1006 4.59 10.90 15.70
CA SER A 1006 5.90 11.55 15.54
C SER A 1006 5.97 12.84 16.35
N GLU A 1007 4.95 13.70 16.27
CA GLU A 1007 4.86 14.93 17.07
C GLU A 1007 4.82 14.65 18.57
N LYS A 1008 3.99 13.70 18.99
CA LYS A 1008 3.90 13.28 20.40
C LYS A 1008 5.25 12.77 20.92
N ASN A 1009 5.99 12.01 20.12
CA ASN A 1009 7.30 11.51 20.50
C ASN A 1009 8.36 12.63 20.57
N LYS A 1010 8.32 13.59 19.64
CA LYS A 1010 9.17 14.80 19.70
C LYS A 1010 8.89 15.63 20.96
N LEU A 1011 7.62 15.82 21.32
CA LEU A 1011 7.23 16.56 22.53
C LEU A 1011 7.75 15.88 23.80
N LYS A 1012 7.60 14.55 23.93
CA LYS A 1012 8.14 13.78 25.06
C LYS A 1012 9.66 13.92 25.19
N GLN A 1013 10.38 13.86 24.07
CA GLN A 1013 11.82 14.06 24.05
C GLN A 1013 12.21 15.48 24.47
N GLY A 1014 11.48 16.50 24.00
CA GLY A 1014 11.67 17.90 24.38
C GLY A 1014 11.36 18.20 25.86
N GLU A 1015 10.38 17.51 26.45
CA GLU A 1015 10.10 17.61 27.89
C GLU A 1015 11.21 16.96 28.72
N HIS A 1016 11.71 15.78 28.31
CA HIS A 1016 12.85 15.16 28.97
C HIS A 1016 14.10 16.05 28.90
N SER A 1017 14.45 16.62 27.74
CA SER A 1017 15.61 17.50 27.62
C SER A 1017 15.50 18.76 28.49
N LYS A 1018 14.33 19.42 28.52
CA LYS A 1018 14.07 20.55 29.43
C LYS A 1018 14.18 20.16 30.90
N THR A 1019 13.69 18.97 31.27
CA THR A 1019 13.78 18.49 32.66
C THR A 1019 15.22 18.20 33.06
N TYR A 1020 16.04 17.67 32.14
CA TYR A 1020 17.48 17.49 32.35
C TYR A 1020 18.22 18.82 32.44
N GLU A 1021 17.95 19.81 31.58
CA GLU A 1021 18.54 21.15 31.68
C GLU A 1021 18.18 21.88 32.98
N ILE A 1022 16.96 21.70 33.49
CA ILE A 1022 16.55 22.27 34.78
C ILE A 1022 17.27 21.57 35.94
N LYS A 1023 17.59 20.28 35.83
CA LYS A 1023 18.39 19.55 36.82
C LYS A 1023 19.87 19.97 36.78
N THR A 1024 20.48 20.08 35.61
CA THR A 1024 21.88 20.50 35.47
C THR A 1024 22.12 21.99 35.74
N LYS A 1025 21.08 22.83 35.71
CA LYS A 1025 21.15 24.22 36.21
C LYS A 1025 20.91 24.34 37.73
N LYS A 1026 20.44 23.27 38.38
CA LYS A 1026 20.19 23.21 39.83
C LYS A 1026 21.31 22.52 40.60
N GLU A 1027 22.05 21.62 39.95
CA GLU A 1027 23.38 21.12 40.38
C GLU A 1027 24.46 22.15 40.03
#